data_AF-A0A6N8Z5D5-F1
#
_entry.id   AF-A0A6N8Z5D5-F1
#
_cell.length_a   1.000
_cell.length_b   1.000
_cell.length_c   1.000
_cell.angle_alpha   90.00
_cell.angle_beta   90.00
_cell.angle_gamma   90.00
#
_symmetry.space_group_name_H-M   'P 1'
#
loop_
_entity.id
_entity.type
_entity.pdbx_description
1 polymer ?
#
loop_
_entity_poly.entity_id
_entity_poly.type
_entity_poly.pdbx_seq_one_letter_code
_entity_poly.pdbx_strand_id
1 'polypeptide(L)'
;MSNAPFDEIESELAKFPPAVMDAYRESAEAMETSFSPEELALWAKEGSAIAGQTVRSWESAVEYFRVCPQVARSLAFPSFMQWARCGTYLSQDSPALAVSFFKASPAIVSNLRPQYIPRWAGLGRSLYKGTWKSSTLSARFFEVSPDMIRSLPFWDVEVFASLIEALSYKSYDIAVECLTLGKDVLPVMGREREAFLAMCRALSDGNWREVKSCFEVAPKALQQIEEGQTSRFLKLGERLTKVGIRDTSRFLSDGSYALGQVPQGSQAHILDLCEGLLAVTPEAVPPFLKSLDGVMHRVTINQLDTWFHHGVQLLKDNPESGIAFFKVESNTSESLLETLSSSLELDRVKGIVRLYCRALSGSPIEALSTQELVRRNIGWVDQDTATTDGTKVFLPPVVDHYQNKEQNFSWFKVVATHQVAHLEFGSFDYDFDKPALLFDEERRYPLERELGAQQVNDDVLVGDLEADGQTRAYTDIGRFLSLFENRRLAFDLFTVLEDVRLDYRIKVEYPGIRQAAIDVQAQALSLRPEVEDLPLQEALIELLIRMSLDHFNNLPVPVDFQEEATMLARILQVLRDASANVEDTAEATLRAYEIISRLENETQPEDQWEPEDMEEPGDFSEDEFQSLLDKLQASQNSSGDAGEGDPYDSPEPVDYRGDFKPEMVQLLTKLQMDQNQQGEGEPLSQEMLEQLLQDSAELELDAEQGDINNSMSTFAQNIMKEAGVPPPNSQPGQGYGPLLHDDDQGGELEAREPKTYVYDEWDFRANDYKPRWCVVKEKTLDEGDPAFYNDSLKNYSTLLSHIKRQFELIMPETFRKIYRMIDGEDIDLNAALEAAADIRMKVPPDEKIYWRRNKIERDVSVVFLLDMSASTAEAIDEGRHTVDDRDAPDDPVEYMVWLRRRREGLVRRHYKRIIDLEKESTALLIQALESIGDNYGIYGFSGYGRENVEFYVIKDIEENFTERIKRRIDKITPLHATRMGSAIRHAITKLENQDSPTKIMFLISDGRPQDRGYSREGVEKEYAVHDTHMALLEAKRKDITPFCLTVDKAGHDYLKEMCGDMGYEVLGDIWALPERLPMLYRQLTA
;
A
#
# COMPACT_ATOMS: atom_id res chain seq x y z
N MET A 1 -13.28 -17.99 94.22
CA MET A 1 -12.54 -16.71 94.31
C MET A 1 -13.40 -15.67 93.62
N SER A 2 -13.49 -14.46 94.16
CA SER A 2 -14.51 -13.45 93.84
C SER A 2 -14.57 -13.04 92.36
N ASN A 3 -15.76 -13.01 91.77
CA ASN A 3 -16.09 -12.38 90.47
C ASN A 3 -15.90 -10.83 90.46
N ALA A 4 -15.32 -10.26 91.51
CA ALA A 4 -15.16 -8.82 91.71
C ALA A 4 -14.56 -8.04 90.51
N PRO A 5 -13.53 -8.53 89.77
CA PRO A 5 -13.01 -7.78 88.62
C PRO A 5 -13.94 -7.82 87.40
N PHE A 6 -14.84 -8.81 87.29
CA PHE A 6 -15.77 -8.93 86.16
C PHE A 6 -17.03 -8.07 86.38
N ASP A 7 -17.51 -7.97 87.62
CA ASP A 7 -18.66 -7.12 87.98
C ASP A 7 -18.37 -5.62 87.76
N GLU A 8 -17.14 -5.17 88.00
CA GLU A 8 -16.70 -3.79 87.72
C GLU A 8 -16.65 -3.50 86.21
N ILE A 9 -16.20 -4.46 85.40
CA ILE A 9 -16.11 -4.28 83.94
C ILE A 9 -17.48 -4.32 83.27
N GLU A 10 -18.40 -5.18 83.72
CA GLU A 10 -19.79 -5.15 83.25
C GLU A 10 -20.49 -3.82 83.60
N SER A 11 -20.18 -3.23 84.76
CA SER A 11 -20.67 -1.90 85.15
C SER A 11 -20.11 -0.78 84.26
N GLU A 12 -18.86 -0.89 83.81
CA GLU A 12 -18.27 0.04 82.86
C GLU A 12 -18.83 -0.10 81.46
N LEU A 13 -18.99 -1.33 80.96
CA LEU A 13 -19.52 -1.61 79.62
C LEU A 13 -21.02 -1.27 79.50
N ALA A 14 -21.78 -1.37 80.60
CA ALA A 14 -23.19 -0.98 80.66
C ALA A 14 -23.44 0.54 80.45
N LYS A 15 -22.39 1.37 80.47
CA LYS A 15 -22.47 2.81 80.16
C LYS A 15 -22.57 3.10 78.65
N PHE A 16 -22.31 2.10 77.81
CA PHE A 16 -22.34 2.18 76.34
C PHE A 16 -23.63 1.54 75.77
N PRO A 17 -23.91 1.67 74.45
CA PRO A 17 -25.08 1.04 73.83
C PRO A 17 -25.13 -0.48 74.10
N PRO A 18 -26.33 -1.07 74.24
CA PRO A 18 -26.52 -2.47 74.67
C PRO A 18 -25.79 -3.48 73.77
N ALA A 19 -25.63 -3.17 72.48
CA ALA A 19 -24.89 -3.99 71.53
C ALA A 19 -23.44 -4.33 71.96
N VAL A 20 -22.77 -3.45 72.72
CA VAL A 20 -21.40 -3.70 73.22
C VAL A 20 -21.42 -4.78 74.31
N MET A 21 -22.39 -4.70 75.23
CA MET A 21 -22.59 -5.68 76.30
C MET A 21 -22.99 -7.04 75.75
N ASP A 22 -23.87 -7.06 74.75
CA ASP A 22 -24.30 -8.30 74.11
C ASP A 22 -23.13 -9.00 73.41
N ALA A 23 -22.32 -8.27 72.63
CA ALA A 23 -21.13 -8.81 71.97
C ALA A 23 -20.05 -9.30 72.95
N TYR A 24 -19.87 -8.62 74.08
CA TYR A 24 -18.97 -9.07 75.16
C TYR A 24 -19.43 -10.39 75.76
N ARG A 25 -20.71 -10.51 76.12
CA ARG A 25 -21.28 -11.74 76.72
C ARG A 25 -21.21 -12.94 75.79
N GLU A 26 -21.54 -12.75 74.51
CA GLU A 26 -21.42 -13.79 73.47
C GLU A 26 -19.98 -14.30 73.30
N SER A 27 -18.99 -13.42 73.50
CA SER A 27 -17.58 -13.74 73.28
C SER A 27 -16.88 -14.24 74.56
N ALA A 28 -17.37 -13.87 75.74
CA ALA A 28 -16.76 -14.21 77.03
C ALA A 28 -16.67 -15.73 77.25
N GLU A 29 -17.74 -16.48 76.95
CA GLU A 29 -17.77 -17.95 77.08
C GLU A 29 -16.68 -18.63 76.23
N ALA A 30 -16.44 -18.12 75.01
CA ALA A 30 -15.41 -18.65 74.13
C ALA A 30 -13.99 -18.25 74.57
N MET A 31 -13.83 -17.08 75.19
CA MET A 31 -12.54 -16.55 75.63
C MET A 31 -12.06 -17.17 76.95
N GLU A 32 -12.97 -17.58 77.84
CA GLU A 32 -12.66 -18.31 79.08
C GLU A 32 -11.87 -19.59 78.85
N THR A 33 -12.04 -20.20 77.66
CA THR A 33 -11.29 -21.40 77.26
C THR A 33 -9.86 -21.10 76.76
N SER A 34 -9.57 -19.84 76.41
CA SER A 34 -8.34 -19.44 75.72
C SER A 34 -7.36 -18.65 76.59
N PHE A 35 -7.82 -17.93 77.62
CA PHE A 35 -6.98 -17.07 78.47
C PHE A 35 -7.23 -17.27 79.98
N SER A 36 -6.24 -16.91 80.79
CA SER A 36 -6.36 -16.93 82.26
C SER A 36 -7.26 -15.81 82.80
N PRO A 37 -7.78 -15.92 84.05
CA PRO A 37 -8.67 -14.90 84.62
C PRO A 37 -8.10 -13.48 84.67
N GLU A 38 -6.78 -13.34 84.86
CA GLU A 38 -6.09 -12.04 84.85
C GLU A 38 -5.99 -11.45 83.43
N GLU A 39 -5.78 -12.31 82.45
CA GLU A 39 -5.71 -11.97 81.02
C GLU A 39 -7.09 -11.59 80.45
N LEU A 40 -8.15 -12.26 80.90
CA LEU A 40 -9.54 -11.92 80.56
C LEU A 40 -9.96 -10.55 81.10
N ALA A 41 -9.53 -10.20 82.31
CA ALA A 41 -9.76 -8.86 82.86
C ALA A 41 -9.04 -7.77 82.04
N LEU A 42 -7.82 -8.04 81.56
CA LEU A 42 -7.09 -7.13 80.68
C LEU A 42 -7.72 -7.00 79.28
N TRP A 43 -8.21 -8.10 78.71
CA TRP A 43 -8.96 -8.11 77.44
C TRP A 43 -10.23 -7.26 77.53
N ALA A 44 -11.05 -7.50 78.55
CA ALA A 44 -12.32 -6.78 78.72
C ALA A 44 -12.10 -5.29 79.03
N LYS A 45 -11.02 -4.96 79.75
CA LYS A 45 -10.59 -3.58 79.99
C LYS A 45 -10.14 -2.86 78.72
N GLU A 46 -9.42 -3.52 77.81
CA GLU A 46 -9.08 -2.93 76.49
C GLU A 46 -10.34 -2.72 75.63
N GLY A 47 -11.30 -3.64 75.66
CA GLY A 47 -12.58 -3.46 74.96
C GLY A 47 -13.39 -2.26 75.49
N SER A 48 -13.42 -2.06 76.81
CA SER A 48 -13.97 -0.85 77.45
C SER A 48 -13.21 0.41 77.02
N ALA A 49 -11.87 0.34 76.95
CA ALA A 49 -11.03 1.44 76.48
C ALA A 49 -11.31 1.79 75.01
N ILE A 50 -11.53 0.82 74.12
CA ILE A 50 -11.91 1.06 72.72
C ILE A 50 -13.26 1.78 72.65
N ALA A 51 -14.28 1.30 73.39
CA ALA A 51 -15.61 1.90 73.39
C ALA A 51 -15.61 3.37 73.85
N GLY A 52 -14.69 3.73 74.75
CA GLY A 52 -14.58 5.07 75.32
C GLY A 52 -13.78 6.11 74.53
N GLN A 53 -13.19 5.78 73.37
CA GLN A 53 -12.33 6.73 72.65
C GLN A 53 -13.11 7.89 72.01
N THR A 54 -14.24 7.61 71.35
CA THR A 54 -15.10 8.63 70.71
C THR A 54 -16.57 8.25 70.87
N VAL A 55 -17.48 9.19 70.54
CA VAL A 55 -18.95 8.99 70.64
C VAL A 55 -19.45 7.80 69.79
N ARG A 56 -18.74 7.41 68.72
CA ARG A 56 -19.09 6.26 67.85
C ARG A 56 -18.13 5.07 67.97
N SER A 57 -17.12 5.12 68.84
CA SER A 57 -16.14 4.03 68.99
C SER A 57 -16.73 2.75 69.57
N TRP A 58 -17.96 2.79 70.10
CA TRP A 58 -18.71 1.60 70.51
C TRP A 58 -18.89 0.60 69.35
N GLU A 59 -18.98 1.04 68.09
CA GLU A 59 -19.05 0.15 66.91
C GLU A 59 -17.75 -0.66 66.75
N SER A 60 -16.59 -0.02 66.99
CA SER A 60 -15.29 -0.70 66.96
C SER A 60 -15.16 -1.71 68.11
N ALA A 61 -15.70 -1.40 69.28
CA ALA A 61 -15.71 -2.31 70.44
C ALA A 61 -16.59 -3.54 70.21
N VAL A 62 -17.75 -3.38 69.57
CA VAL A 62 -18.62 -4.51 69.18
C VAL A 62 -17.88 -5.49 68.26
N GLU A 63 -17.21 -4.97 67.22
CA GLU A 63 -16.47 -5.82 66.28
C GLU A 63 -15.21 -6.42 66.91
N TYR A 64 -14.54 -5.68 67.80
CA TYR A 64 -13.43 -6.21 68.61
C TYR A 64 -13.87 -7.45 69.38
N PHE A 65 -14.92 -7.35 70.20
CA PHE A 65 -15.39 -8.48 71.00
C PHE A 65 -15.79 -9.66 70.12
N ARG A 66 -16.56 -9.42 69.05
CA ARG A 66 -16.99 -10.47 68.10
C ARG A 66 -15.84 -11.26 67.48
N VAL A 67 -14.74 -10.60 67.16
CA VAL A 67 -13.59 -11.18 66.44
C VAL A 67 -12.57 -11.83 67.40
N CYS A 68 -12.51 -11.39 68.65
CA CYS A 68 -11.55 -11.87 69.65
C CYS A 68 -11.45 -13.40 69.78
N PRO A 69 -12.55 -14.19 69.82
CA PRO A 69 -12.49 -15.64 69.92
C PRO A 69 -11.74 -16.32 68.76
N GLN A 70 -11.78 -15.74 67.56
CA GLN A 70 -11.08 -16.28 66.41
C GLN A 70 -9.59 -15.90 66.43
N VAL A 71 -9.28 -14.65 66.81
CA VAL A 71 -7.90 -14.14 66.87
C VAL A 71 -7.11 -14.75 68.04
N ALA A 72 -7.76 -14.98 69.19
CA ALA A 72 -7.16 -15.60 70.37
C ALA A 72 -6.67 -17.04 70.10
N ARG A 73 -7.29 -17.75 69.15
CA ARG A 73 -6.83 -19.09 68.73
C ARG A 73 -5.53 -19.06 67.94
N SER A 74 -5.14 -17.91 67.39
CA SER A 74 -3.98 -17.77 66.50
C SER A 74 -2.84 -16.95 67.09
N LEU A 75 -3.06 -16.16 68.14
CA LEU A 75 -2.04 -15.32 68.78
C LEU A 75 -1.84 -15.67 70.26
N ALA A 76 -0.57 -15.69 70.67
CA ALA A 76 -0.23 -15.67 72.09
C ALA A 76 -0.64 -14.34 72.74
N PHE A 77 -1.00 -14.38 74.03
CA PHE A 77 -1.57 -13.23 74.75
C PHE A 77 -0.80 -11.90 74.60
N PRO A 78 0.55 -11.84 74.63
CA PRO A 78 1.28 -10.58 74.40
C PRO A 78 1.07 -9.99 73.00
N SER A 79 1.04 -10.84 71.97
CA SER A 79 0.78 -10.42 70.58
C SER A 79 -0.69 -10.07 70.36
N PHE A 80 -1.60 -10.79 71.02
CA PHE A 80 -3.03 -10.48 71.05
C PHE A 80 -3.29 -9.09 71.64
N MET A 81 -2.65 -8.76 72.77
CA MET A 81 -2.76 -7.43 73.37
C MET A 81 -2.12 -6.35 72.51
N GLN A 82 -1.03 -6.65 71.80
CA GLN A 82 -0.44 -5.73 70.82
C GLN A 82 -1.40 -5.44 69.66
N TRP A 83 -2.08 -6.45 69.14
CA TRP A 83 -3.14 -6.31 68.14
C TRP A 83 -4.32 -5.46 68.65
N ALA A 84 -4.80 -5.74 69.87
CA ALA A 84 -5.89 -4.99 70.50
C ALA A 84 -5.55 -3.50 70.64
N ARG A 85 -4.34 -3.19 71.13
CA ARG A 85 -3.84 -1.81 71.26
C ARG A 85 -3.71 -1.11 69.91
N CYS A 86 -3.32 -1.81 68.85
CA CYS A 86 -3.32 -1.23 67.50
C CYS A 86 -4.75 -0.77 67.13
N GLY A 87 -5.76 -1.61 67.36
CA GLY A 87 -7.15 -1.25 67.13
C GLY A 87 -7.64 -0.09 68.01
N THR A 88 -7.18 0.01 69.27
CA THR A 88 -7.45 1.16 70.15
C THR A 88 -6.90 2.46 69.56
N TYR A 89 -5.64 2.46 69.07
CA TYR A 89 -5.05 3.63 68.41
C TYR A 89 -5.79 4.00 67.13
N LEU A 90 -6.22 3.01 66.34
CA LEU A 90 -7.00 3.26 65.13
C LEU A 90 -8.39 3.83 65.43
N SER A 91 -9.01 3.44 66.55
CA SER A 91 -10.33 3.95 66.98
C SER A 91 -10.27 5.40 67.47
N GLN A 92 -9.12 5.85 67.96
CA GLN A 92 -8.87 7.27 68.26
C GLN A 92 -8.89 8.13 67.00
N ASP A 93 -8.34 7.61 65.90
CA ASP A 93 -8.28 8.33 64.63
C ASP A 93 -9.65 8.26 63.91
N SER A 94 -10.22 7.06 63.73
CA SER A 94 -11.53 6.86 63.11
C SER A 94 -12.18 5.53 63.54
N PRO A 95 -13.41 5.56 64.10
CA PRO A 95 -14.14 4.34 64.47
C PRO A 95 -14.37 3.37 63.30
N ALA A 96 -14.64 3.91 62.11
CA ALA A 96 -14.88 3.12 60.90
C ALA A 96 -13.63 2.35 60.46
N LEU A 97 -12.45 2.97 60.63
CA LEU A 97 -11.16 2.36 60.29
C LEU A 97 -10.84 1.20 61.24
N ALA A 98 -11.05 1.40 62.55
CA ALA A 98 -10.90 0.35 63.55
C ALA A 98 -11.87 -0.82 63.32
N VAL A 99 -13.12 -0.54 62.90
CA VAL A 99 -14.09 -1.58 62.50
C VAL A 99 -13.58 -2.42 61.34
N SER A 100 -13.09 -1.80 60.25
CA SER A 100 -12.54 -2.54 59.11
C SER A 100 -11.27 -3.33 59.47
N PHE A 101 -10.40 -2.77 60.31
CA PHE A 101 -9.21 -3.47 60.85
C PHE A 101 -9.62 -4.73 61.63
N PHE A 102 -10.56 -4.62 62.57
CA PHE A 102 -11.02 -5.76 63.35
C PHE A 102 -11.72 -6.81 62.48
N LYS A 103 -12.58 -6.40 61.55
CA LYS A 103 -13.23 -7.33 60.59
C LYS A 103 -12.23 -8.11 59.73
N ALA A 104 -11.15 -7.48 59.29
CA ALA A 104 -10.11 -8.12 58.47
C ALA A 104 -9.12 -8.97 59.28
N SER A 105 -9.04 -8.77 60.59
CA SER A 105 -8.03 -9.39 61.46
C SER A 105 -8.03 -10.93 61.48
N PRO A 106 -9.17 -11.66 61.52
CA PRO A 106 -9.15 -13.13 61.53
C PRO A 106 -8.43 -13.73 60.31
N ALA A 107 -8.62 -13.11 59.14
CA ALA A 107 -8.04 -13.56 57.88
C ALA A 107 -6.55 -13.24 57.76
N ILE A 108 -6.07 -12.21 58.47
CA ILE A 108 -4.67 -11.75 58.45
C ILE A 108 -3.83 -12.49 59.48
N VAL A 109 -4.34 -12.63 60.69
CA VAL A 109 -3.58 -13.17 61.82
C VAL A 109 -3.16 -14.63 61.60
N SER A 110 -3.92 -15.36 60.78
CA SER A 110 -3.57 -16.73 60.34
C SER A 110 -2.45 -16.77 59.30
N ASN A 111 -2.24 -15.70 58.53
CA ASN A 111 -1.32 -15.63 57.38
C ASN A 111 -0.12 -14.71 57.61
N LEU A 112 -0.15 -13.85 58.63
CA LEU A 112 0.86 -12.83 58.92
C LEU A 112 1.57 -13.13 60.24
N ARG A 113 2.91 -13.02 60.25
CA ARG A 113 3.69 -13.17 61.50
C ARG A 113 3.30 -12.07 62.50
N PRO A 114 3.16 -12.38 63.81
CA PRO A 114 2.70 -11.42 64.82
C PRO A 114 3.48 -10.10 64.87
N GLN A 115 4.80 -10.15 64.60
CA GLN A 115 5.68 -8.97 64.56
C GLN A 115 5.30 -7.92 63.48
N TYR A 116 4.58 -8.32 62.43
CA TYR A 116 4.17 -7.45 61.33
C TYR A 116 2.78 -6.84 61.52
N ILE A 117 1.99 -7.32 62.49
CA ILE A 117 0.64 -6.78 62.77
C ILE A 117 0.67 -5.27 63.07
N PRO A 118 1.62 -4.74 63.87
CA PRO A 118 1.71 -3.29 64.08
C PRO A 118 2.06 -2.53 62.81
N ARG A 119 2.89 -3.12 61.92
CA ARG A 119 3.24 -2.50 60.64
C ARG A 119 2.03 -2.46 59.71
N TRP A 120 1.28 -3.55 59.62
CA TRP A 120 0.03 -3.61 58.85
C TRP A 120 -1.01 -2.58 59.33
N ALA A 121 -1.21 -2.48 60.65
CA ALA A 121 -2.04 -1.43 61.24
C ALA A 121 -1.51 -0.01 60.91
N GLY A 122 -0.19 0.16 60.93
CA GLY A 122 0.49 1.39 60.54
C GLY A 122 0.29 1.78 59.07
N LEU A 123 0.30 0.81 58.14
CA LEU A 123 0.01 1.06 56.72
C LEU A 123 -1.40 1.59 56.52
N GLY A 124 -2.41 0.93 57.09
CA GLY A 124 -3.79 1.42 56.98
C GLY A 124 -3.98 2.78 57.66
N ARG A 125 -3.32 3.02 58.79
CA ARG A 125 -3.28 4.35 59.44
C ARG A 125 -2.66 5.42 58.53
N SER A 126 -1.57 5.11 57.84
CA SER A 126 -0.86 6.08 56.97
C SER A 126 -1.73 6.61 55.84
N LEU A 127 -2.67 5.79 55.33
CA LEU A 127 -3.65 6.17 54.31
C LEU A 127 -4.75 7.10 54.83
N TYR A 128 -4.95 7.16 56.15
CA TYR A 128 -5.94 8.03 56.78
C TYR A 128 -5.37 9.42 57.05
N LYS A 129 -6.02 10.46 56.51
CA LYS A 129 -5.61 11.87 56.65
C LYS A 129 -6.70 12.77 57.25
N GLY A 130 -7.67 12.19 57.96
CA GLY A 130 -8.73 12.93 58.66
C GLY A 130 -9.99 13.24 57.82
N THR A 131 -10.03 12.84 56.55
CA THR A 131 -11.20 13.07 55.66
C THR A 131 -12.02 11.80 55.48
N TRP A 132 -13.31 11.93 55.15
CA TRP A 132 -14.17 10.77 54.89
C TRP A 132 -13.66 9.92 53.71
N LYS A 133 -13.15 10.55 52.63
CA LYS A 133 -12.51 9.84 51.50
C LYS A 133 -11.28 9.04 51.93
N SER A 134 -10.39 9.63 52.74
CA SER A 134 -9.23 8.91 53.27
C SER A 134 -9.62 7.78 54.24
N SER A 135 -10.74 7.94 54.96
CA SER A 135 -11.31 6.87 55.78
C SER A 135 -11.80 5.71 54.92
N THR A 136 -12.45 6.00 53.78
CA THR A 136 -12.91 4.97 52.84
C THR A 136 -11.74 4.24 52.19
N LEU A 137 -10.68 4.94 51.75
CA LEU A 137 -9.47 4.32 51.20
C LEU A 137 -8.79 3.39 52.21
N SER A 138 -8.60 3.85 53.45
CA SER A 138 -8.01 3.03 54.52
C SER A 138 -8.88 1.81 54.88
N ALA A 139 -10.20 2.00 54.97
CA ALA A 139 -11.14 0.89 55.18
C ALA A 139 -11.06 -0.16 54.06
N ARG A 140 -11.01 0.29 52.79
CA ARG A 140 -10.81 -0.58 51.63
C ARG A 140 -9.46 -1.30 51.66
N PHE A 141 -8.39 -0.66 52.10
CA PHE A 141 -7.10 -1.32 52.28
C PHE A 141 -7.19 -2.50 53.26
N PHE A 142 -7.87 -2.31 54.40
CA PHE A 142 -8.08 -3.42 55.33
C PHE A 142 -8.95 -4.53 54.77
N GLU A 143 -9.95 -4.23 53.93
CA GLU A 143 -10.77 -5.23 53.27
C GLU A 143 -10.01 -6.06 52.22
N VAL A 144 -9.10 -5.43 51.46
CA VAL A 144 -8.37 -6.06 50.34
C VAL A 144 -7.06 -6.74 50.79
N SER A 145 -6.39 -6.19 51.81
CA SER A 145 -5.09 -6.68 52.28
C SER A 145 -5.01 -8.16 52.68
N PRO A 146 -6.06 -8.84 53.19
CA PRO A 146 -5.97 -10.26 53.54
C PRO A 146 -5.72 -11.16 52.32
N ASP A 147 -6.35 -10.86 51.19
CA ASP A 147 -6.17 -11.63 49.95
C ASP A 147 -4.78 -11.37 49.34
N MET A 148 -4.29 -10.14 49.45
CA MET A 148 -2.94 -9.77 49.02
C MET A 148 -1.86 -10.46 49.87
N ILE A 149 -2.01 -10.50 51.20
CA ILE A 149 -1.01 -11.12 52.09
C ILE A 149 -0.98 -12.65 51.95
N ARG A 150 -2.06 -13.28 51.50
CA ARG A 150 -2.06 -14.71 51.16
C ARG A 150 -1.28 -15.03 49.89
N SER A 151 -1.26 -14.11 48.92
CA SER A 151 -0.69 -14.31 47.59
C SER A 151 0.69 -13.68 47.41
N LEU A 152 1.01 -12.66 48.20
CA LEU A 152 2.22 -11.84 48.07
C LEU A 152 3.04 -11.82 49.38
N PRO A 153 4.37 -11.72 49.29
CA PRO A 153 5.22 -11.38 50.43
C PRO A 153 4.80 -10.06 51.08
N PHE A 154 4.87 -9.98 52.41
CA PHE A 154 4.46 -8.77 53.15
C PHE A 154 5.24 -7.51 52.73
N TRP A 155 6.50 -7.65 52.32
CA TRP A 155 7.29 -6.53 51.83
C TRP A 155 6.74 -5.93 50.53
N ASP A 156 6.25 -6.76 49.59
CA ASP A 156 5.60 -6.27 48.37
C ASP A 156 4.31 -5.50 48.72
N VAL A 157 3.58 -5.95 49.74
CA VAL A 157 2.39 -5.25 50.25
C VAL A 157 2.78 -3.91 50.88
N GLU A 158 3.92 -3.81 51.58
CA GLU A 158 4.46 -2.54 52.09
C GLU A 158 4.82 -1.58 50.94
N VAL A 159 5.51 -2.08 49.90
CA VAL A 159 5.87 -1.27 48.72
C VAL A 159 4.62 -0.79 47.99
N PHE A 160 3.65 -1.68 47.76
CA PHE A 160 2.39 -1.32 47.11
C PHE A 160 1.56 -0.34 47.94
N ALA A 161 1.46 -0.53 49.26
CA ALA A 161 0.79 0.42 50.14
C ALA A 161 1.44 1.82 50.08
N SER A 162 2.77 1.90 49.94
CA SER A 162 3.47 3.18 49.75
C SER A 162 3.13 3.86 48.42
N LEU A 163 2.91 3.09 47.34
CA LEU A 163 2.43 3.61 46.06
C LEU A 163 0.99 4.14 46.19
N ILE A 164 0.11 3.40 46.86
CA ILE A 164 -1.28 3.82 47.11
C ILE A 164 -1.31 5.09 47.97
N GLU A 165 -0.42 5.19 48.98
CA GLU A 165 -0.26 6.43 49.75
C GLU A 165 0.17 7.59 48.86
N ALA A 166 1.17 7.40 47.99
CA ALA A 166 1.61 8.42 47.03
C ALA A 166 0.47 8.91 46.12
N LEU A 167 -0.32 7.98 45.57
CA LEU A 167 -1.49 8.29 44.74
C LEU A 167 -2.59 9.01 45.53
N SER A 168 -2.76 8.68 46.81
CA SER A 168 -3.78 9.30 47.67
C SER A 168 -3.58 10.82 47.85
N TYR A 169 -2.33 11.31 47.76
CA TYR A 169 -2.04 12.74 47.77
C TYR A 169 -2.53 13.47 46.51
N LYS A 170 -2.73 12.74 45.41
CA LYS A 170 -3.23 13.28 44.13
C LYS A 170 -4.73 13.06 43.98
N SER A 171 -5.18 11.81 44.15
CA SER A 171 -6.58 11.42 43.97
C SER A 171 -6.92 10.14 44.75
N TYR A 172 -7.87 10.24 45.67
CA TYR A 172 -8.39 9.09 46.41
C TYR A 172 -9.11 8.08 45.53
N ASP A 173 -9.81 8.53 44.48
CA ASP A 173 -10.64 7.66 43.65
C ASP A 173 -9.75 6.67 42.85
N ILE A 174 -8.73 7.18 42.15
CA ILE A 174 -7.69 6.35 41.51
C ILE A 174 -6.94 5.46 42.51
N ALA A 175 -6.60 5.96 43.71
CA ALA A 175 -5.94 5.14 44.72
C ALA A 175 -6.79 3.93 45.15
N VAL A 176 -8.11 4.08 45.30
CA VAL A 176 -9.04 2.99 45.62
C VAL A 176 -9.16 1.99 44.45
N GLU A 177 -9.22 2.48 43.22
CA GLU A 177 -9.28 1.63 42.04
C GLU A 177 -7.99 0.83 41.83
N CYS A 178 -6.82 1.47 41.92
CA CYS A 178 -5.52 0.80 41.85
C CYS A 178 -5.35 -0.23 42.97
N LEU A 179 -5.81 0.06 44.20
CA LEU A 179 -5.81 -0.89 45.31
C LEU A 179 -6.63 -2.16 44.98
N THR A 180 -7.75 -1.98 44.28
CA THR A 180 -8.63 -3.09 43.88
C THR A 180 -7.98 -3.91 42.77
N LEU A 181 -7.49 -3.25 41.71
CA LEU A 181 -6.81 -3.92 40.59
C LEU A 181 -5.53 -4.63 41.02
N GLY A 182 -4.76 -4.04 41.94
CA GLY A 182 -3.51 -4.61 42.43
C GLY A 182 -3.69 -5.95 43.15
N LYS A 183 -4.86 -6.21 43.73
CA LYS A 183 -5.20 -7.52 44.33
C LYS A 183 -5.15 -8.64 43.29
N ASP A 184 -5.65 -8.37 42.08
CA ASP A 184 -5.81 -9.38 41.03
C ASP A 184 -4.58 -9.42 40.11
N VAL A 185 -3.96 -8.26 39.84
CA VAL A 185 -2.85 -8.14 38.89
C VAL A 185 -1.51 -8.59 39.48
N LEU A 186 -1.15 -8.12 40.68
CA LEU A 186 0.20 -8.35 41.23
C LEU A 186 0.54 -9.84 41.43
N PRO A 187 -0.37 -10.72 41.91
CA PRO A 187 -0.07 -12.14 42.06
C PRO A 187 0.31 -12.85 40.75
N VAL A 188 -0.22 -12.38 39.61
CA VAL A 188 0.00 -12.99 38.29
C VAL A 188 1.40 -12.69 37.74
N MET A 189 2.03 -11.58 38.18
CA MET A 189 3.28 -11.08 37.57
C MET A 189 4.56 -11.79 37.99
N GLY A 190 4.50 -12.77 38.92
CA GLY A 190 5.67 -13.61 39.23
C GLY A 190 6.88 -12.81 39.77
N ARG A 191 8.03 -12.83 39.09
CA ARG A 191 9.25 -12.11 39.54
C ARG A 191 9.30 -10.64 39.11
N GLU A 192 8.44 -10.25 38.17
CA GLU A 192 8.49 -8.93 37.51
C GLU A 192 7.72 -7.83 38.25
N ARG A 193 7.08 -8.20 39.36
CA ARG A 193 6.35 -7.28 40.27
C ARG A 193 7.17 -6.08 40.69
N GLU A 194 8.44 -6.30 41.05
CA GLU A 194 9.30 -5.23 41.57
C GLU A 194 9.54 -4.15 40.51
N ALA A 195 9.87 -4.55 39.28
CA ALA A 195 10.07 -3.65 38.15
C ALA A 195 8.78 -2.89 37.81
N PHE A 196 7.63 -3.56 37.83
CA PHE A 196 6.34 -2.94 37.57
C PHE A 196 5.95 -1.90 38.63
N LEU A 197 6.13 -2.21 39.91
CA LEU A 197 5.84 -1.29 41.01
C LEU A 197 6.78 -0.07 40.99
N ALA A 198 8.06 -0.26 40.63
CA ALA A 198 9.01 0.84 40.45
C ALA A 198 8.57 1.80 39.33
N MET A 199 8.14 1.25 38.19
CA MET A 199 7.57 2.03 37.08
C MET A 199 6.31 2.79 37.50
N CYS A 200 5.35 2.13 38.18
CA CYS A 200 4.13 2.79 38.66
C CYS A 200 4.42 3.92 39.65
N ARG A 201 5.47 3.76 40.48
CA ARG A 201 5.91 4.81 41.39
C ARG A 201 6.48 6.02 40.64
N ALA A 202 7.30 5.80 39.61
CA ALA A 202 7.76 6.88 38.75
C ALA A 202 6.58 7.61 38.06
N LEU A 203 5.55 6.87 37.64
CA LEU A 203 4.33 7.44 37.04
C LEU A 203 3.53 8.29 38.03
N SER A 204 3.48 7.88 39.31
CA SER A 204 2.76 8.61 40.34
C SER A 204 3.30 10.02 40.61
N ASP A 205 4.61 10.23 40.38
CA ASP A 205 5.25 11.54 40.50
C ASP A 205 5.00 12.42 39.27
N GLY A 206 4.89 11.81 38.08
CA GLY A 206 4.59 12.46 36.81
C GLY A 206 3.09 12.45 36.45
N ASN A 207 2.68 11.50 35.59
CA ASN A 207 1.31 11.36 35.09
C ASN A 207 0.50 10.33 35.91
N TRP A 208 0.10 10.71 37.13
CA TRP A 208 -0.60 9.83 38.08
C TRP A 208 -1.92 9.23 37.57
N ARG A 209 -2.54 9.80 36.52
CA ARG A 209 -3.81 9.32 35.95
C ARG A 209 -3.65 7.99 35.21
N GLU A 210 -2.48 7.73 34.64
CA GLU A 210 -2.22 6.53 33.83
C GLU A 210 -1.92 5.29 34.66
N VAL A 211 -1.64 5.44 35.95
CA VAL A 211 -1.28 4.30 36.80
C VAL A 211 -2.39 3.24 36.75
N LYS A 212 -3.65 3.65 36.79
CA LYS A 212 -4.80 2.74 36.61
C LYS A 212 -4.72 1.98 35.28
N SER A 213 -4.57 2.69 34.16
CA SER A 213 -4.51 2.09 32.82
C SER A 213 -3.34 1.13 32.69
N CYS A 214 -2.20 1.41 33.33
CA CYS A 214 -1.07 0.49 33.38
C CYS A 214 -1.41 -0.82 34.13
N PHE A 215 -2.15 -0.76 35.23
CA PHE A 215 -2.65 -1.96 35.93
C PHE A 215 -3.62 -2.78 35.06
N GLU A 216 -4.44 -2.15 34.22
CA GLU A 216 -5.39 -2.82 33.33
C GLU A 216 -4.70 -3.51 32.13
N VAL A 217 -3.68 -2.87 31.54
CA VAL A 217 -3.00 -3.35 30.32
C VAL A 217 -1.90 -4.37 30.63
N ALA A 218 -1.19 -4.21 31.75
CA ALA A 218 0.01 -5.00 32.06
C ALA A 218 -0.17 -6.52 31.99
N PRO A 219 -1.25 -7.16 32.52
CA PRO A 219 -1.39 -8.61 32.46
C PRO A 219 -1.39 -9.18 31.05
N LYS A 220 -2.00 -8.47 30.08
CA LYS A 220 -2.04 -8.89 28.69
C LYS A 220 -0.73 -8.57 27.96
N ALA A 221 -0.17 -7.38 28.21
CA ALA A 221 1.06 -6.95 27.58
C ALA A 221 2.25 -7.88 27.92
N LEU A 222 2.40 -8.26 29.19
CA LEU A 222 3.55 -9.08 29.61
C LEU A 222 3.49 -10.54 29.12
N GLN A 223 2.34 -11.03 28.63
CA GLN A 223 2.24 -12.37 28.02
C GLN A 223 2.92 -12.46 26.65
N GLN A 224 3.11 -11.34 25.96
CA GLN A 224 3.72 -11.27 24.63
C GLN A 224 5.25 -11.16 24.67
N ILE A 225 5.84 -11.02 25.87
CA ILE A 225 7.27 -10.78 26.07
C ILE A 225 7.91 -12.05 26.65
N GLU A 226 9.09 -12.41 26.15
CA GLU A 226 9.86 -13.54 26.65
C GLU A 226 10.22 -13.36 28.14
N GLU A 227 10.13 -14.44 28.94
CA GLU A 227 10.32 -14.39 30.41
C GLU A 227 11.64 -13.74 30.86
N GLY A 228 12.70 -13.82 30.04
CA GLY A 228 13.99 -13.20 30.33
C GLY A 228 14.07 -11.68 30.06
N GLN A 229 13.12 -11.13 29.29
CA GLN A 229 13.15 -9.74 28.82
C GLN A 229 12.10 -8.84 29.50
N THR A 230 11.09 -9.41 30.15
CA THR A 230 10.00 -8.68 30.82
C THR A 230 10.51 -7.63 31.81
N SER A 231 11.55 -7.96 32.59
CA SER A 231 12.17 -7.03 33.53
C SER A 231 12.83 -5.83 32.85
N ARG A 232 13.49 -6.08 31.71
CA ARG A 232 14.17 -5.05 30.92
C ARG A 232 13.15 -4.11 30.27
N PHE A 233 12.09 -4.66 29.70
CA PHE A 233 10.99 -3.89 29.12
C PHE A 233 10.32 -2.97 30.15
N LEU A 234 10.03 -3.47 31.36
CA LEU A 234 9.45 -2.65 32.43
C LEU A 234 10.41 -1.56 32.92
N LYS A 235 11.72 -1.84 33.01
CA LYS A 235 12.74 -0.83 33.32
C LYS A 235 12.87 0.22 32.22
N LEU A 236 12.68 -0.15 30.95
CA LEU A 236 12.60 0.77 29.83
C LEU A 236 11.43 1.74 30.04
N GLY A 237 10.24 1.21 30.35
CA GLY A 237 9.05 2.02 30.69
C GLY A 237 9.25 2.95 31.89
N GLU A 238 9.92 2.47 32.95
CA GLU A 238 10.28 3.30 34.11
C GLU A 238 11.18 4.50 33.70
N ARG A 239 12.19 4.26 32.85
CA ARG A 239 13.09 5.32 32.37
C ARG A 239 12.36 6.31 31.47
N LEU A 240 11.53 5.84 30.54
CA LEU A 240 10.71 6.68 29.65
C LEU A 240 9.78 7.60 30.47
N THR A 241 9.17 7.06 31.52
CA THR A 241 8.33 7.82 32.46
C THR A 241 9.11 8.95 33.13
N LYS A 242 10.32 8.68 33.61
CA LYS A 242 11.16 9.68 34.29
C LYS A 242 11.58 10.82 33.38
N VAL A 243 11.67 10.58 32.07
CA VAL A 243 11.98 11.61 31.06
C VAL A 243 10.76 12.47 30.73
N GLY A 244 9.54 12.01 31.02
CA GLY A 244 8.31 12.79 30.87
C GLY A 244 7.46 12.46 29.64
N ILE A 245 7.62 11.25 29.08
CA ILE A 245 6.70 10.75 28.03
C ILE A 245 5.30 10.61 28.62
N ARG A 246 4.30 11.14 27.89
CA ARG A 246 2.95 11.35 28.42
C ARG A 246 2.06 10.10 28.41
N ASP A 247 2.40 9.08 27.62
CA ASP A 247 1.53 7.92 27.32
C ASP A 247 2.20 6.55 27.62
N THR A 248 2.44 6.24 28.89
CA THR A 248 3.16 5.01 29.29
C THR A 248 2.31 3.75 29.15
N SER A 249 0.99 3.85 29.35
CA SER A 249 0.09 2.70 29.14
C SER A 249 0.05 2.26 27.69
N ARG A 250 0.16 3.21 26.76
CA ARG A 250 0.22 2.94 25.32
C ARG A 250 1.56 2.32 24.92
N PHE A 251 2.66 2.78 25.51
CA PHE A 251 3.95 2.11 25.34
C PHE A 251 3.89 0.64 25.80
N LEU A 252 3.21 0.33 26.91
CA LEU A 252 3.05 -1.05 27.36
C LEU A 252 2.26 -1.90 26.36
N SER A 253 1.17 -1.38 25.77
CA SER A 253 0.38 -2.14 24.78
C SER A 253 1.10 -2.28 23.44
N ASP A 254 1.51 -1.14 22.86
CA ASP A 254 2.02 -1.08 21.49
C ASP A 254 3.44 -1.70 21.46
N GLY A 255 4.24 -1.45 22.50
CA GLY A 255 5.58 -2.01 22.64
C GLY A 255 5.58 -3.52 22.90
N SER A 256 4.66 -4.05 23.71
CA SER A 256 4.56 -5.51 23.89
C SER A 256 4.07 -6.20 22.64
N TYR A 257 3.11 -5.61 21.93
CA TYR A 257 2.59 -6.14 20.68
C TYR A 257 3.69 -6.19 19.62
N ALA A 258 4.42 -5.08 19.43
CA ALA A 258 5.54 -5.01 18.50
C ALA A 258 6.61 -6.07 18.81
N LEU A 259 7.03 -6.21 20.08
CA LEU A 259 8.01 -7.23 20.48
C LEU A 259 7.48 -8.66 20.27
N GLY A 260 6.17 -8.87 20.41
CA GLY A 260 5.53 -10.16 20.18
C GLY A 260 5.51 -10.60 18.72
N GLN A 261 5.61 -9.67 17.76
CA GLN A 261 5.70 -9.99 16.32
C GLN A 261 7.14 -10.28 15.85
N VAL A 262 8.15 -9.99 16.67
CA VAL A 262 9.56 -10.19 16.29
C VAL A 262 9.94 -11.68 16.37
N PRO A 263 10.78 -12.21 15.46
CA PRO A 263 11.28 -13.59 15.54
C PRO A 263 11.87 -13.95 16.91
N GLN A 264 11.59 -15.18 17.36
CA GLN A 264 11.99 -15.70 18.67
C GLN A 264 13.51 -15.54 18.92
N GLY A 265 13.88 -15.06 20.10
CA GLY A 265 15.28 -14.79 20.47
C GLY A 265 15.82 -13.42 20.06
N SER A 266 15.09 -12.65 19.26
CA SER A 266 15.55 -11.32 18.78
C SER A 266 15.05 -10.17 19.66
N GLN A 267 14.10 -10.42 20.58
CA GLN A 267 13.57 -9.40 21.50
C GLN A 267 14.68 -8.74 22.34
N ALA A 268 15.71 -9.50 22.72
CA ALA A 268 16.86 -8.97 23.47
C ALA A 268 17.62 -7.89 22.68
N HIS A 269 17.85 -8.12 21.38
CA HIS A 269 18.54 -7.19 20.50
C HIS A 269 17.74 -5.92 20.27
N ILE A 270 16.43 -6.03 20.03
CA ILE A 270 15.55 -4.86 19.88
C ILE A 270 15.52 -4.01 21.16
N LEU A 271 15.54 -4.64 22.34
CA LEU A 271 15.66 -3.91 23.59
C LEU A 271 17.02 -3.22 23.75
N ASP A 272 18.11 -3.80 23.26
CA ASP A 272 19.43 -3.13 23.22
C ASP A 272 19.38 -1.87 22.33
N LEU A 273 18.74 -1.95 21.17
CA LEU A 273 18.51 -0.80 20.28
C LEU A 273 17.67 0.28 20.97
N CYS A 274 16.60 -0.10 21.68
CA CYS A 274 15.76 0.84 22.43
C CYS A 274 16.54 1.53 23.57
N GLU A 275 17.39 0.80 24.28
CA GLU A 275 18.29 1.35 25.30
C GLU A 275 19.31 2.33 24.68
N GLY A 276 19.77 2.05 23.46
CA GLY A 276 20.58 2.97 22.65
C GLY A 276 19.86 4.27 22.30
N LEU A 277 18.60 4.19 21.84
CA LEU A 277 17.77 5.37 21.54
C LEU A 277 17.49 6.21 22.78
N LEU A 278 17.24 5.57 23.93
CA LEU A 278 17.06 6.27 25.21
C LEU A 278 18.24 7.17 25.58
N ALA A 279 19.47 6.79 25.22
CA ALA A 279 20.65 7.59 25.51
C ALA A 279 20.78 8.83 24.60
N VAL A 280 20.13 8.82 23.43
CA VAL A 280 20.16 9.91 22.46
C VAL A 280 18.92 10.80 22.63
N THR A 281 17.74 10.25 22.30
CA THR A 281 16.46 10.96 22.35
C THR A 281 15.36 9.99 22.78
N PRO A 282 14.89 10.05 24.05
CA PRO A 282 13.87 9.14 24.57
C PRO A 282 12.53 9.15 23.82
N GLU A 283 12.19 10.28 23.19
CA GLU A 283 10.95 10.45 22.40
C GLU A 283 10.92 9.60 21.11
N ALA A 284 12.08 9.11 20.64
CA ALA A 284 12.17 8.28 19.45
C ALA A 284 11.84 6.79 19.69
N VAL A 285 11.84 6.33 20.95
CA VAL A 285 11.60 4.91 21.30
C VAL A 285 10.19 4.44 20.93
N PRO A 286 9.09 5.15 21.30
CA PRO A 286 7.75 4.71 20.93
C PRO A 286 7.50 4.68 19.41
N PRO A 287 7.92 5.69 18.62
CA PRO A 287 7.87 5.62 17.16
C PRO A 287 8.58 4.39 16.58
N PHE A 288 9.82 4.12 17.00
CA PHE A 288 10.61 2.97 16.53
C PHE A 288 9.92 1.64 16.82
N LEU A 289 9.41 1.44 18.03
CA LEU A 289 8.69 0.20 18.37
C LEU A 289 7.39 0.05 17.56
N LYS A 290 6.66 1.16 17.34
CA LYS A 290 5.42 1.12 16.57
C LYS A 290 5.65 0.79 15.10
N SER A 291 6.73 1.28 14.49
CA SER A 291 7.08 0.97 13.10
C SER A 291 7.70 -0.41 12.92
N LEU A 292 8.18 -1.04 14.00
CA LEU A 292 9.02 -2.23 13.94
C LEU A 292 8.35 -3.37 13.17
N ASP A 293 7.05 -3.59 13.38
CA ASP A 293 6.30 -4.64 12.68
C ASP A 293 6.34 -4.45 11.16
N GLY A 294 5.97 -3.25 10.66
CA GLY A 294 6.01 -2.95 9.22
C GLY A 294 7.42 -2.97 8.63
N VAL A 295 8.44 -2.59 9.40
CA VAL A 295 9.84 -2.65 8.97
C VAL A 295 10.34 -4.09 8.88
N MET A 296 10.02 -4.93 9.86
CA MET A 296 10.45 -6.33 9.92
C MET A 296 9.84 -7.20 8.80
N HIS A 297 8.70 -6.79 8.23
CA HIS A 297 8.15 -7.43 7.03
C HIS A 297 8.96 -7.12 5.75
N ARG A 298 9.77 -6.06 5.75
CA ARG A 298 10.52 -5.60 4.56
C ARG A 298 12.02 -5.88 4.64
N VAL A 299 12.59 -5.98 5.84
CA VAL A 299 14.03 -6.13 6.05
C VAL A 299 14.38 -7.15 7.14
N THR A 300 15.53 -7.79 6.99
CA THR A 300 16.09 -8.74 7.99
C THR A 300 16.67 -8.01 9.21
N ILE A 301 16.94 -8.74 10.30
CA ILE A 301 17.50 -8.18 11.55
C ILE A 301 18.86 -7.46 11.32
N ASN A 302 19.73 -8.02 10.47
CA ASN A 302 21.03 -7.39 10.16
C ASN A 302 20.85 -6.10 9.33
N GLN A 303 19.83 -6.05 8.48
CA GLN A 303 19.49 -4.86 7.71
C GLN A 303 18.79 -3.80 8.58
N LEU A 304 17.98 -4.24 9.55
CA LEU A 304 17.39 -3.37 10.57
C LEU A 304 18.46 -2.59 11.32
N ASP A 305 19.60 -3.21 11.65
CA ASP A 305 20.72 -2.50 12.26
C ASP A 305 21.20 -1.34 11.37
N THR A 306 21.31 -1.57 10.06
CA THR A 306 21.76 -0.53 9.12
C THR A 306 20.76 0.62 9.06
N TRP A 307 19.47 0.31 8.95
CA TRP A 307 18.39 1.30 8.98
C TRP A 307 18.38 2.09 10.31
N PHE A 308 18.51 1.39 11.43
CA PHE A 308 18.53 1.97 12.76
C PHE A 308 19.71 2.92 12.98
N HIS A 309 20.93 2.53 12.57
CA HIS A 309 22.11 3.39 12.71
C HIS A 309 21.98 4.68 11.90
N HIS A 310 21.37 4.60 10.71
CA HIS A 310 21.09 5.78 9.89
C HIS A 310 20.07 6.70 10.57
N GLY A 311 18.99 6.15 11.13
CA GLY A 311 18.01 6.90 11.92
C GLY A 311 18.62 7.57 13.15
N VAL A 312 19.55 6.90 13.85
CA VAL A 312 20.28 7.48 14.99
C VAL A 312 21.20 8.63 14.57
N GLN A 313 21.84 8.54 13.39
CA GLN A 313 22.63 9.66 12.87
C GLN A 313 21.74 10.86 12.57
N LEU A 314 20.61 10.66 11.90
CA LEU A 314 19.63 11.71 11.64
C LEU A 314 19.09 12.32 12.94
N LEU A 315 18.81 11.52 13.97
CA LEU A 315 18.40 12.02 15.29
C LEU A 315 19.45 12.94 15.94
N LYS A 316 20.74 12.67 15.75
CA LYS A 316 21.82 13.52 16.30
C LYS A 316 21.92 14.85 15.59
N ASP A 317 21.61 14.89 14.30
CA ASP A 317 21.64 16.10 13.48
C ASP A 317 20.37 16.94 13.67
N ASN A 318 19.19 16.32 13.56
CA ASN A 318 17.89 16.92 13.80
C ASN A 318 16.92 15.94 14.48
N PRO A 319 16.47 16.22 15.72
CA PRO A 319 15.60 15.31 16.47
C PRO A 319 14.23 15.07 15.78
N GLU A 320 13.65 16.06 15.11
CA GLU A 320 12.35 15.90 14.44
C GLU A 320 12.47 15.01 13.20
N SER A 321 13.52 15.20 12.39
CA SER A 321 13.79 14.39 11.20
C SER A 321 14.06 12.93 11.57
N GLY A 322 14.80 12.68 12.65
CA GLY A 322 15.05 11.32 13.12
C GLY A 322 13.78 10.64 13.67
N ILE A 323 12.88 11.39 14.33
CA ILE A 323 11.58 10.85 14.76
C ILE A 323 10.71 10.52 13.55
N ALA A 324 10.63 11.38 12.53
CA ALA A 324 9.90 11.11 11.28
C ALA A 324 10.48 9.88 10.53
N PHE A 325 11.80 9.72 10.54
CA PHE A 325 12.48 8.54 10.01
C PHE A 325 12.01 7.26 10.72
N PHE A 326 12.02 7.22 12.06
CA PHE A 326 11.55 6.07 12.82
C PHE A 326 10.03 5.85 12.76
N LYS A 327 9.24 6.80 12.27
CA LYS A 327 7.81 6.59 11.96
C LYS A 327 7.57 6.01 10.58
N VAL A 328 8.60 5.91 9.73
CA VAL A 328 8.47 5.58 8.30
C VAL A 328 7.60 6.62 7.57
N GLU A 329 7.61 7.88 8.04
CA GLU A 329 6.93 9.02 7.39
C GLU A 329 7.90 9.79 6.46
N SER A 330 9.19 9.46 6.50
CA SER A 330 10.25 10.13 5.74
C SER A 330 10.57 9.39 4.45
N ASN A 331 10.69 10.12 3.34
CA ASN A 331 11.20 9.59 2.07
C ASN A 331 12.59 8.95 2.21
N THR A 332 13.42 9.45 3.12
CA THR A 332 14.75 8.85 3.38
C THR A 332 14.66 7.52 4.11
N SER A 333 13.64 7.32 4.96
CA SER A 333 13.39 6.03 5.61
C SER A 333 12.86 5.03 4.60
N GLU A 334 11.85 5.42 3.82
CA GLU A 334 11.28 4.56 2.77
C GLU A 334 12.33 4.17 1.74
N SER A 335 13.08 5.13 1.17
CA SER A 335 14.14 4.84 0.21
C SER A 335 15.23 3.91 0.77
N LEU A 336 15.59 4.04 2.05
CA LEU A 336 16.57 3.16 2.68
C LEU A 336 16.01 1.76 2.93
N LEU A 337 14.77 1.64 3.41
CA LEU A 337 14.10 0.35 3.59
C LEU A 337 13.91 -0.37 2.26
N GLU A 338 13.52 0.36 1.22
CA GLU A 338 13.45 -0.17 -0.13
C GLU A 338 14.81 -0.61 -0.65
N THR A 339 15.88 0.16 -0.40
CA THR A 339 17.24 -0.23 -0.81
C THR A 339 17.68 -1.51 -0.10
N LEU A 340 17.29 -1.66 1.17
CA LEU A 340 17.61 -2.82 1.99
C LEU A 340 16.70 -4.03 1.73
N SER A 341 15.48 -3.83 1.24
CA SER A 341 14.53 -4.90 0.95
C SER A 341 15.04 -5.78 -0.21
N SER A 342 14.84 -7.09 -0.14
CA SER A 342 15.19 -8.02 -1.24
C SER A 342 14.19 -7.97 -2.39
N SER A 343 12.96 -7.51 -2.13
CA SER A 343 11.86 -7.53 -3.09
C SER A 343 12.07 -6.55 -4.24
N LEU A 344 11.51 -6.91 -5.40
CA LEU A 344 11.53 -6.10 -6.61
C LEU A 344 10.11 -5.86 -7.12
N GLU A 345 9.75 -4.59 -7.24
CA GLU A 345 8.46 -4.15 -7.78
C GLU A 345 8.55 -3.99 -9.30
N LEU A 346 7.55 -4.51 -10.02
CA LEU A 346 7.48 -4.43 -11.47
C LEU A 346 7.55 -2.97 -11.94
N ASP A 347 6.86 -2.03 -11.30
CA ASP A 347 6.80 -0.63 -11.73
C ASP A 347 8.18 0.05 -11.84
N ARG A 348 9.17 -0.37 -11.03
CA ARG A 348 10.54 0.14 -11.11
C ARG A 348 11.29 -0.36 -12.34
N VAL A 349 11.04 -1.61 -12.72
CA VAL A 349 11.72 -2.27 -13.84
C VAL A 349 10.88 -2.31 -15.11
N LYS A 350 9.61 -1.88 -15.07
CA LYS A 350 8.63 -1.92 -16.16
C LYS A 350 9.17 -1.27 -17.43
N GLY A 351 9.88 -0.15 -17.30
CA GLY A 351 10.53 0.52 -18.42
C GLY A 351 11.57 -0.36 -19.12
N ILE A 352 12.42 -1.04 -18.33
CA ILE A 352 13.48 -1.94 -18.82
C ILE A 352 12.87 -3.23 -19.37
N VAL A 353 11.95 -3.85 -18.64
CA VAL A 353 11.27 -5.09 -19.04
C VAL A 353 10.47 -4.87 -20.32
N ARG A 354 9.77 -3.74 -20.47
CA ARG A 354 9.08 -3.39 -21.73
C ARG A 354 10.04 -3.30 -22.91
N LEU A 355 11.18 -2.63 -22.73
CA LEU A 355 12.21 -2.55 -23.78
C LEU A 355 12.78 -3.94 -24.10
N TYR A 356 12.99 -4.77 -23.08
CA TYR A 356 13.47 -6.14 -23.19
C TYR A 356 12.49 -7.03 -23.99
N CYS A 357 11.20 -7.06 -23.61
CA CYS A 357 10.17 -7.82 -24.32
C CYS A 357 10.01 -7.38 -25.79
N ARG A 358 10.07 -6.07 -26.06
CA ARG A 358 10.03 -5.54 -27.44
C ARG A 358 11.25 -5.93 -28.26
N ALA A 359 12.42 -6.00 -27.62
CA ALA A 359 13.64 -6.42 -28.29
C ALA A 359 13.62 -7.90 -28.67
N LEU A 360 13.04 -8.74 -27.81
CA LEU A 360 12.85 -10.18 -28.06
C LEU A 360 11.80 -10.44 -29.16
N SER A 361 10.58 -9.92 -29.00
CA SER A 361 9.48 -10.25 -29.92
C SER A 361 9.53 -9.56 -31.28
N GLY A 362 10.35 -8.53 -31.46
CA GLY A 362 10.34 -7.67 -32.64
C GLY A 362 9.04 -6.86 -32.85
N SER A 363 8.12 -6.91 -31.90
CA SER A 363 6.78 -6.31 -31.96
C SER A 363 6.55 -5.35 -30.78
N PRO A 364 5.64 -4.36 -30.91
CA PRO A 364 5.39 -3.37 -29.85
C PRO A 364 4.58 -3.97 -28.69
N ILE A 365 5.18 -4.90 -27.94
CA ILE A 365 4.59 -5.49 -26.73
C ILE A 365 4.59 -4.48 -25.59
N GLU A 366 3.51 -4.48 -24.80
CA GLU A 366 3.43 -3.79 -23.51
C GLU A 366 3.61 -4.78 -22.35
N ALA A 367 4.36 -4.39 -21.32
CA ALA A 367 4.47 -5.14 -20.08
C ALA A 367 3.58 -4.47 -19.02
N LEU A 368 2.62 -5.20 -18.48
CA LEU A 368 1.61 -4.72 -17.52
C LEU A 368 1.59 -5.61 -16.27
N SER A 369 0.94 -5.15 -15.20
CA SER A 369 0.76 -5.96 -13.99
C SER A 369 -0.43 -6.91 -14.16
N THR A 370 -0.31 -8.12 -13.66
CA THR A 370 -1.42 -9.10 -13.48
C THR A 370 -2.61 -8.53 -12.71
N GLN A 371 -2.41 -7.54 -11.82
CA GLN A 371 -3.51 -6.81 -11.17
C GLN A 371 -4.45 -6.11 -12.17
N GLU A 372 -3.95 -5.73 -13.36
CA GLU A 372 -4.80 -5.18 -14.41
C GLU A 372 -5.74 -6.24 -15.01
N LEU A 373 -5.34 -7.52 -15.04
CA LEU A 373 -6.19 -8.61 -15.52
C LEU A 373 -7.36 -8.87 -14.56
N VAL A 374 -7.08 -8.94 -13.26
CA VAL A 374 -8.12 -9.08 -12.23
C VAL A 374 -9.10 -7.91 -12.26
N ARG A 375 -8.60 -6.68 -12.49
CA ARG A 375 -9.47 -5.50 -12.66
C ARG A 375 -10.35 -5.57 -13.92
N ARG A 376 -9.86 -6.19 -15.00
CA ARG A 376 -10.61 -6.39 -16.25
C ARG A 376 -11.57 -7.59 -16.16
N ASN A 377 -11.35 -8.49 -15.20
CA ASN A 377 -12.17 -9.67 -14.93
C ASN A 377 -12.37 -10.51 -16.21
N ILE A 378 -11.25 -10.78 -16.89
CA ILE A 378 -11.15 -11.61 -18.09
C ILE A 378 -10.50 -12.94 -17.65
N GLY A 379 -11.21 -13.85 -16.97
CA GLY A 379 -10.90 -15.29 -16.94
C GLY A 379 -9.49 -15.75 -16.55
N TRP A 380 -8.66 -14.86 -16.00
CA TRP A 380 -7.33 -15.11 -15.47
C TRP A 380 -7.45 -14.79 -13.99
N VAL A 381 -7.46 -15.84 -13.17
CA VAL A 381 -7.89 -15.74 -11.77
C VAL A 381 -6.71 -15.41 -10.84
N ASP A 382 -5.49 -15.76 -11.24
CA ASP A 382 -4.31 -15.59 -10.40
C ASP A 382 -3.66 -14.19 -10.54
N GLN A 383 -3.38 -13.57 -9.40
CA GLN A 383 -2.66 -12.30 -9.32
C GLN A 383 -1.16 -12.48 -9.39
N ASP A 384 -0.66 -13.69 -9.19
CA ASP A 384 0.74 -13.99 -8.98
C ASP A 384 1.37 -14.80 -10.13
N THR A 385 0.58 -15.30 -11.10
CA THR A 385 1.10 -15.96 -12.31
C THR A 385 1.21 -15.01 -13.51
N ALA A 386 2.31 -15.11 -14.25
CA ALA A 386 2.49 -14.35 -15.48
C ALA A 386 1.63 -14.91 -16.62
N THR A 387 1.20 -14.08 -17.56
CA THR A 387 0.46 -14.55 -18.75
C THR A 387 0.57 -13.57 -19.91
N THR A 388 0.07 -13.93 -21.09
CA THR A 388 0.13 -13.10 -22.29
C THR A 388 -1.17 -13.21 -23.10
N ASP A 389 -1.64 -12.08 -23.62
CA ASP A 389 -2.88 -12.01 -24.41
C ASP A 389 -2.65 -11.96 -25.93
N GLY A 390 -1.43 -12.25 -26.39
CA GLY A 390 -1.03 -12.08 -27.80
C GLY A 390 -0.40 -10.72 -28.10
N THR A 391 -0.74 -9.68 -27.33
CA THR A 391 -0.32 -8.29 -27.57
C THR A 391 0.41 -7.65 -26.38
N LYS A 392 0.09 -8.12 -25.17
CA LYS A 392 0.57 -7.63 -23.88
C LYS A 392 1.04 -8.81 -23.06
N VAL A 393 2.11 -8.59 -22.31
CA VAL A 393 2.64 -9.53 -21.32
C VAL A 393 2.31 -9.00 -19.94
N PHE A 394 1.64 -9.82 -19.14
CA PHE A 394 1.25 -9.52 -17.77
C PHE A 394 2.21 -10.24 -16.82
N LEU A 395 2.79 -9.48 -15.89
CA LEU A 395 3.77 -9.96 -14.92
C LEU A 395 3.32 -9.66 -13.49
N PRO A 396 3.75 -10.44 -12.51
CA PRO A 396 3.43 -10.21 -11.10
C PRO A 396 3.89 -8.82 -10.65
N PRO A 397 3.12 -8.13 -9.77
CA PRO A 397 3.43 -6.77 -9.33
C PRO A 397 4.70 -6.71 -8.48
N VAL A 398 5.00 -7.77 -7.72
CA VAL A 398 6.13 -7.85 -6.78
C VAL A 398 6.73 -9.25 -6.82
N VAL A 399 8.06 -9.34 -6.74
CA VAL A 399 8.79 -10.61 -6.67
C VAL A 399 9.77 -10.61 -5.50
N ASP A 400 9.78 -11.69 -4.71
CA ASP A 400 10.67 -11.88 -3.56
C ASP A 400 11.11 -13.36 -3.39
N HIS A 401 11.42 -14.06 -4.50
CA HIS A 401 11.88 -15.46 -4.44
C HIS A 401 13.32 -15.60 -3.93
N TYR A 402 14.14 -14.54 -4.04
CA TYR A 402 15.55 -14.54 -3.70
C TYR A 402 15.91 -13.43 -2.73
N GLN A 403 16.97 -13.64 -1.95
CA GLN A 403 17.51 -12.65 -1.01
C GLN A 403 18.19 -11.45 -1.71
N ASN A 404 18.48 -11.56 -3.00
CA ASN A 404 19.17 -10.55 -3.79
C ASN A 404 18.25 -10.01 -4.90
N LYS A 405 18.13 -8.67 -4.96
CA LYS A 405 17.39 -7.97 -6.03
C LYS A 405 17.86 -8.33 -7.44
N GLU A 406 19.15 -8.58 -7.64
CA GLU A 406 19.67 -8.96 -8.96
C GLU A 406 19.17 -10.34 -9.41
N GLN A 407 18.98 -11.26 -8.47
CA GLN A 407 18.40 -12.57 -8.71
C GLN A 407 16.89 -12.46 -8.94
N ASN A 408 16.16 -11.66 -8.13
CA ASN A 408 14.75 -11.35 -8.38
C ASN A 408 14.52 -10.67 -9.74
N PHE A 409 15.43 -9.77 -10.15
CA PHE A 409 15.37 -9.17 -11.49
C PHE A 409 15.67 -10.19 -12.60
N SER A 410 16.58 -11.13 -12.34
CA SER A 410 16.88 -12.21 -13.28
C SER A 410 15.70 -13.16 -13.46
N TRP A 411 14.96 -13.45 -12.39
CA TRP A 411 13.69 -14.18 -12.46
C TRP A 411 12.67 -13.47 -13.35
N PHE A 412 12.45 -12.16 -13.14
CA PHE A 412 11.56 -11.38 -14.02
C PHE A 412 11.95 -11.46 -15.48
N LYS A 413 13.25 -11.45 -15.80
CA LYS A 413 13.71 -11.64 -17.18
C LYS A 413 13.39 -13.04 -17.70
N VAL A 414 13.57 -14.09 -16.90
CA VAL A 414 13.27 -15.48 -17.31
C VAL A 414 11.78 -15.61 -17.62
N VAL A 415 10.91 -15.20 -16.69
CA VAL A 415 9.45 -15.21 -16.88
C VAL A 415 9.02 -14.41 -18.09
N ALA A 416 9.50 -13.16 -18.22
CA ALA A 416 9.18 -12.33 -19.37
C ALA A 416 9.70 -12.91 -20.69
N THR A 417 10.85 -13.62 -20.67
CA THR A 417 11.38 -14.31 -21.86
C THR A 417 10.49 -15.48 -22.23
N HIS A 418 10.03 -16.27 -21.25
CA HIS A 418 9.11 -17.39 -21.48
C HIS A 418 7.79 -16.93 -22.09
N GLN A 419 7.17 -15.89 -21.51
CA GLN A 419 5.93 -15.31 -22.04
C GLN A 419 6.07 -14.76 -23.47
N VAL A 420 7.21 -14.12 -23.76
CA VAL A 420 7.48 -13.62 -25.12
C VAL A 420 7.81 -14.76 -26.08
N ALA A 421 8.44 -15.83 -25.61
CA ALA A 421 8.78 -16.99 -26.44
C ALA A 421 7.53 -17.65 -27.03
N HIS A 422 6.40 -17.68 -26.30
CA HIS A 422 5.14 -18.16 -26.86
C HIS A 422 4.69 -17.36 -28.10
N LEU A 423 4.94 -16.05 -28.11
CA LEU A 423 4.60 -15.17 -29.25
C LEU A 423 5.61 -15.30 -30.38
N GLU A 424 6.90 -15.28 -30.06
CA GLU A 424 7.97 -15.28 -31.04
C GLU A 424 8.10 -16.64 -31.76
N PHE A 425 7.92 -17.74 -31.01
CA PHE A 425 8.05 -19.10 -31.52
C PHE A 425 6.71 -19.72 -31.93
N GLY A 426 5.64 -18.91 -31.99
CA GLY A 426 4.36 -19.24 -32.63
C GLY A 426 3.47 -20.23 -31.88
N SER A 427 3.54 -20.28 -30.55
CA SER A 427 2.68 -21.17 -29.74
C SER A 427 1.18 -20.88 -29.92
N PHE A 428 0.82 -19.61 -30.15
CA PHE A 428 -0.56 -19.19 -30.38
C PHE A 428 -1.00 -19.32 -31.84
N ASP A 429 -0.06 -19.52 -32.77
CA ASP A 429 -0.30 -19.57 -34.22
C ASP A 429 -0.54 -21.00 -34.73
N TYR A 430 -0.93 -21.93 -33.85
CA TYR A 430 -1.23 -23.31 -34.23
C TYR A 430 -2.31 -23.37 -35.31
N ASP A 431 -1.98 -24.03 -36.42
CA ASP A 431 -2.87 -24.28 -37.56
C ASP A 431 -3.05 -25.80 -37.74
N PHE A 432 -4.30 -26.24 -37.68
CA PHE A 432 -4.66 -27.66 -37.76
C PHE A 432 -4.26 -28.28 -39.12
N ASP A 433 -4.29 -27.49 -40.20
CA ASP A 433 -4.03 -27.99 -41.56
C ASP A 433 -2.55 -27.84 -41.98
N LYS A 434 -1.70 -27.23 -41.13
CA LYS A 434 -0.27 -27.02 -41.41
C LYS A 434 0.55 -28.24 -40.97
N PRO A 435 1.35 -28.88 -41.84
CA PRO A 435 2.08 -30.12 -41.51
C PRO A 435 3.15 -29.94 -40.43
N ALA A 436 3.34 -30.98 -39.60
CA ALA A 436 4.47 -31.10 -38.68
C ALA A 436 5.80 -31.23 -39.46
N LEU A 437 6.92 -30.85 -38.84
CA LEU A 437 8.24 -30.85 -39.48
C LEU A 437 9.09 -32.07 -39.09
N LEU A 438 8.96 -32.54 -37.86
CA LEU A 438 9.82 -33.55 -37.25
C LEU A 438 9.15 -34.93 -37.15
N PHE A 439 7.82 -34.99 -37.26
CA PHE A 439 7.08 -36.25 -37.34
C PHE A 439 6.66 -36.55 -38.79
N ASP A 440 7.07 -37.71 -39.31
CA ASP A 440 6.77 -38.13 -40.69
C ASP A 440 5.30 -38.57 -40.89
N GLU A 441 4.66 -39.11 -39.84
CA GLU A 441 3.26 -39.55 -39.86
C GLU A 441 2.35 -38.58 -39.10
N GLU A 442 1.44 -37.92 -39.82
CA GLU A 442 0.44 -37.01 -39.25
C GLU A 442 -0.80 -37.77 -38.76
N ARG A 443 -0.88 -38.06 -37.46
CA ARG A 443 -1.93 -38.91 -36.86
C ARG A 443 -3.26 -38.16 -36.69
N ARG A 444 -3.25 -36.82 -36.66
CA ARG A 444 -4.47 -36.00 -36.49
C ARG A 444 -5.54 -36.20 -37.56
N TYR A 445 -5.19 -36.32 -38.85
CA TYR A 445 -6.21 -36.44 -39.92
C TYR A 445 -6.94 -37.78 -39.94
N PRO A 446 -6.28 -38.94 -39.76
CA PRO A 446 -6.97 -40.21 -39.54
C PRO A 446 -7.95 -40.17 -38.36
N LEU A 447 -7.52 -39.64 -37.21
CA LEU A 447 -8.36 -39.52 -36.01
C LEU A 447 -9.61 -38.65 -36.23
N GLU A 448 -9.47 -37.50 -36.87
CA GLU A 448 -10.62 -36.64 -37.20
C GLU A 448 -11.63 -37.36 -38.11
N ARG A 449 -11.15 -38.15 -39.08
CA ARG A 449 -12.02 -38.93 -39.98
C ARG A 449 -12.75 -40.06 -39.25
N GLU A 450 -12.09 -40.71 -38.29
CA GLU A 450 -12.68 -41.79 -37.49
C GLU A 450 -13.80 -41.25 -36.58
N LEU A 451 -13.56 -40.14 -35.88
CA LEU A 451 -14.56 -39.46 -35.05
C LEU A 451 -15.73 -38.93 -35.89
N GLY A 452 -15.45 -38.33 -37.04
CA GLY A 452 -16.48 -37.88 -37.98
C GLY A 452 -17.32 -39.05 -38.55
N ALA A 453 -16.72 -40.22 -38.78
CA ALA A 453 -17.43 -41.41 -39.24
C ALA A 453 -18.28 -42.07 -38.14
N GLN A 454 -17.87 -41.96 -36.87
CA GLN A 454 -18.66 -42.41 -35.72
C GLN A 454 -19.89 -41.51 -35.48
N GLN A 455 -19.74 -40.19 -35.56
CA GLN A 455 -20.86 -39.24 -35.44
C GLN A 455 -21.90 -39.41 -36.57
N VAL A 456 -21.47 -39.67 -37.80
CA VAL A 456 -22.39 -39.92 -38.94
C VAL A 456 -23.16 -41.24 -38.76
N ASN A 457 -22.65 -42.22 -38.02
CA ASN A 457 -23.37 -43.47 -37.73
C ASN A 457 -24.43 -43.29 -36.62
N ASP A 458 -24.21 -42.41 -35.64
CA ASP A 458 -25.19 -42.11 -34.59
C ASP A 458 -26.35 -41.23 -35.12
N ASP A 459 -26.09 -40.32 -36.05
CA ASP A 459 -27.14 -39.50 -36.70
C ASP A 459 -28.09 -40.31 -37.61
N VAL A 460 -27.69 -41.51 -38.07
CA VAL A 460 -28.57 -42.38 -38.88
C VAL A 460 -29.61 -43.12 -38.01
N LEU A 461 -29.48 -43.12 -36.69
CA LEU A 461 -30.45 -43.70 -35.74
C LEU A 461 -31.47 -42.70 -35.19
N VAL A 462 -31.29 -41.40 -35.42
CA VAL A 462 -32.23 -40.34 -35.02
C VAL A 462 -32.82 -39.70 -36.28
N GLY A 463 -34.02 -40.13 -36.65
CA GLY A 463 -34.69 -39.65 -37.87
C GLY A 463 -35.00 -38.15 -37.86
N ASP A 464 -34.78 -37.54 -39.03
CA ASP A 464 -35.31 -36.25 -39.51
C ASP A 464 -35.36 -35.11 -38.48
N LEU A 465 -34.20 -34.51 -38.20
CA LEU A 465 -34.10 -33.10 -37.86
C LEU A 465 -33.05 -32.44 -38.75
N GLU A 466 -33.40 -31.24 -39.20
CA GLU A 466 -32.74 -30.49 -40.25
C GLU A 466 -31.25 -30.27 -39.99
N ALA A 467 -30.43 -30.60 -40.99
CA ALA A 467 -29.02 -30.30 -41.05
C ALA A 467 -28.79 -28.80 -41.20
N ASP A 468 -28.49 -28.10 -40.10
CA ASP A 468 -27.78 -26.80 -40.15
C ASP A 468 -27.03 -26.44 -38.85
N GLY A 469 -26.58 -27.44 -38.07
CA GLY A 469 -25.87 -27.23 -36.80
C GLY A 469 -24.61 -28.09 -36.70
N GLN A 470 -23.70 -28.01 -37.68
CA GLN A 470 -22.36 -28.58 -37.50
C GLN A 470 -21.57 -27.67 -36.55
N THR A 471 -21.39 -28.12 -35.30
CA THR A 471 -20.49 -27.50 -34.31
C THR A 471 -19.04 -27.64 -34.79
N ARG A 472 -18.63 -26.84 -35.76
CA ARG A 472 -17.21 -26.66 -36.08
C ARG A 472 -16.60 -25.86 -34.93
N ALA A 473 -15.58 -26.41 -34.29
CA ALA A 473 -14.78 -25.68 -33.30
C ALA A 473 -14.33 -24.33 -33.90
N TYR A 474 -14.48 -23.26 -33.12
CA TYR A 474 -14.22 -21.89 -33.61
C TYR A 474 -12.71 -21.59 -33.69
N THR A 475 -11.90 -22.25 -32.87
CA THR A 475 -10.43 -22.17 -32.82
C THR A 475 -9.80 -23.45 -33.36
N ASP A 476 -8.59 -23.35 -33.91
CA ASP A 476 -7.89 -24.51 -34.48
C ASP A 476 -7.32 -25.41 -33.38
N ILE A 477 -6.89 -24.81 -32.27
CA ILE A 477 -6.52 -25.57 -31.07
C ILE A 477 -7.75 -26.24 -30.42
N GLY A 478 -8.93 -25.60 -30.42
CA GLY A 478 -10.17 -26.24 -29.96
C GLY A 478 -10.58 -27.41 -30.84
N ARG A 479 -10.38 -27.30 -32.16
CA ARG A 479 -10.54 -28.43 -33.11
C ARG A 479 -9.60 -29.58 -32.75
N PHE A 480 -8.34 -29.28 -32.44
CA PHE A 480 -7.37 -30.29 -31.99
C PHE A 480 -7.77 -30.95 -30.66
N LEU A 481 -8.10 -30.17 -29.63
CA LEU A 481 -8.51 -30.71 -28.31
C LEU A 481 -9.79 -31.55 -28.39
N SER A 482 -10.66 -31.29 -29.39
CA SER A 482 -11.85 -32.10 -29.63
C SER A 482 -11.58 -33.53 -30.10
N LEU A 483 -10.33 -33.86 -30.49
CA LEU A 483 -9.92 -35.21 -30.87
C LEU A 483 -9.78 -36.17 -29.68
N PHE A 484 -9.74 -35.64 -28.45
CA PHE A 484 -9.45 -36.41 -27.25
C PHE A 484 -10.70 -36.63 -26.40
N GLU A 485 -10.81 -37.83 -25.80
CA GLU A 485 -11.88 -38.16 -24.86
C GLU A 485 -11.75 -37.34 -23.56
N ASN A 486 -10.54 -37.27 -23.00
CA ASN A 486 -10.20 -36.43 -21.86
C ASN A 486 -9.45 -35.18 -22.34
N ARG A 487 -10.18 -34.07 -22.51
CA ARG A 487 -9.62 -32.79 -22.97
C ARG A 487 -8.62 -32.18 -21.99
N ARG A 488 -8.84 -32.39 -20.68
CA ARG A 488 -7.97 -31.89 -19.60
C ARG A 488 -6.56 -32.49 -19.70
N LEU A 489 -6.49 -33.83 -19.76
CA LEU A 489 -5.23 -34.55 -19.94
C LEU A 489 -4.49 -34.15 -21.23
N ALA A 490 -5.21 -34.02 -22.35
CA ALA A 490 -4.62 -33.62 -23.62
C ALA A 490 -4.05 -32.19 -23.57
N PHE A 491 -4.75 -31.27 -22.91
CA PHE A 491 -4.30 -29.89 -22.74
C PHE A 491 -3.07 -29.78 -21.83
N ASP A 492 -3.04 -30.51 -20.71
CA ASP A 492 -1.88 -30.53 -19.81
C ASP A 492 -0.65 -31.11 -20.53
N LEU A 493 -0.81 -32.20 -21.28
CA LEU A 493 0.27 -32.76 -22.09
C LEU A 493 0.75 -31.82 -23.19
N PHE A 494 -0.17 -31.11 -23.85
CA PHE A 494 0.19 -30.09 -24.83
C PHE A 494 1.00 -28.96 -24.18
N THR A 495 0.59 -28.48 -23.01
CA THR A 495 1.28 -27.42 -22.27
C THR A 495 2.69 -27.85 -21.87
N VAL A 496 2.86 -29.03 -21.27
CA VAL A 496 4.17 -29.54 -20.85
C VAL A 496 5.11 -29.75 -22.04
N LEU A 497 4.62 -30.31 -23.15
CA LEU A 497 5.43 -30.53 -24.34
C LEU A 497 5.75 -29.22 -25.08
N GLU A 498 4.85 -28.26 -25.06
CA GLU A 498 5.11 -26.92 -25.59
C GLU A 498 6.20 -26.21 -24.79
N ASP A 499 6.15 -26.30 -23.46
CA ASP A 499 7.17 -25.75 -22.58
C ASP A 499 8.55 -26.37 -22.85
N VAL A 500 8.62 -27.69 -23.14
CA VAL A 500 9.89 -28.34 -23.54
C VAL A 500 10.47 -27.67 -24.78
N ARG A 501 9.64 -27.46 -25.81
CA ARG A 501 10.05 -26.81 -27.06
C ARG A 501 10.55 -25.40 -26.79
N LEU A 502 9.82 -24.63 -25.99
CA LEU A 502 10.16 -23.23 -25.67
C LEU A 502 11.42 -23.13 -24.81
N ASP A 503 11.51 -23.86 -23.70
CA ASP A 503 12.66 -23.83 -22.80
C ASP A 503 13.96 -24.23 -23.52
N TYR A 504 13.87 -25.24 -24.41
CA TYR A 504 15.00 -25.63 -25.23
C TYR A 504 15.41 -24.50 -26.19
N ARG A 505 14.46 -23.94 -26.95
CA ARG A 505 14.73 -22.85 -27.89
C ARG A 505 15.25 -21.59 -27.21
N ILE A 506 14.70 -21.20 -26.06
CA ILE A 506 15.17 -20.07 -25.26
C ILE A 506 16.65 -20.27 -24.90
N LYS A 507 17.04 -21.45 -24.42
CA LYS A 507 18.45 -21.70 -24.04
C LYS A 507 19.39 -21.69 -25.24
N VAL A 508 18.93 -22.11 -26.42
CA VAL A 508 19.74 -22.17 -27.66
C VAL A 508 19.86 -20.79 -28.31
N GLU A 509 18.75 -20.09 -28.54
CA GLU A 509 18.68 -18.79 -29.23
C GLU A 509 19.11 -17.62 -28.32
N TYR A 510 18.91 -17.75 -27.01
CA TYR A 510 19.24 -16.71 -26.02
C TYR A 510 20.35 -17.12 -25.03
N PRO A 511 21.63 -17.19 -25.47
CA PRO A 511 22.75 -17.51 -24.58
C PRO A 511 22.87 -16.59 -23.34
N GLY A 512 22.40 -15.34 -23.45
CA GLY A 512 22.49 -14.35 -22.37
C GLY A 512 21.55 -14.62 -21.18
N ILE A 513 20.43 -15.33 -21.38
CA ILE A 513 19.50 -15.69 -20.29
C ILE A 513 19.75 -17.10 -19.75
N ARG A 514 20.52 -17.93 -20.46
CA ARG A 514 20.72 -19.35 -20.16
C ARG A 514 21.06 -19.64 -18.70
N GLN A 515 22.01 -18.93 -18.11
CA GLN A 515 22.39 -19.18 -16.70
C GLN A 515 21.24 -18.86 -15.75
N ALA A 516 20.56 -17.73 -15.95
CA ALA A 516 19.41 -17.36 -15.12
C ALA A 516 18.25 -18.36 -15.29
N ALA A 517 18.00 -18.85 -16.50
CA ALA A 517 16.99 -19.87 -16.77
C ALA A 517 17.32 -21.19 -16.04
N ILE A 518 18.58 -21.64 -16.06
CA ILE A 518 19.02 -22.82 -15.31
C ILE A 518 18.80 -22.65 -13.81
N ASP A 519 19.17 -21.48 -13.26
CA ASP A 519 19.03 -21.21 -11.82
C ASP A 519 17.54 -21.21 -11.39
N VAL A 520 16.66 -20.61 -12.20
CA VAL A 520 15.20 -20.58 -11.95
C VAL A 520 14.58 -21.97 -12.08
N GLN A 521 14.99 -22.76 -13.09
CA GLN A 521 14.50 -24.13 -13.28
C GLN A 521 14.93 -25.06 -12.15
N ALA A 522 16.17 -24.95 -11.67
CA ALA A 522 16.64 -25.72 -10.53
C ALA A 522 15.84 -25.41 -9.25
N GLN A 523 15.43 -24.15 -9.06
CA GLN A 523 14.55 -23.79 -7.95
C GLN A 523 13.13 -24.33 -8.15
N ALA A 524 12.55 -24.21 -9.35
CA ALA A 524 11.24 -24.76 -9.66
C ALA A 524 11.20 -26.27 -9.42
N LEU A 525 12.25 -26.99 -9.83
CA LEU A 525 12.42 -28.42 -9.58
C LEU A 525 12.41 -28.77 -8.08
N SER A 526 13.04 -27.95 -7.24
CA SER A 526 13.12 -28.18 -5.78
C SER A 526 11.79 -28.03 -5.03
N LEU A 527 10.80 -27.41 -5.68
CA LEU A 527 9.46 -27.19 -5.13
C LEU A 527 8.44 -28.22 -5.65
N ARG A 528 8.83 -29.12 -6.56
CA ARG A 528 7.92 -30.10 -7.17
C ARG A 528 7.50 -31.19 -6.16
N PRO A 529 6.28 -31.74 -6.29
CA PRO A 529 5.84 -32.89 -5.51
C PRO A 529 6.67 -34.14 -5.83
N GLU A 530 6.73 -35.08 -4.90
CA GLU A 530 7.38 -36.38 -5.14
C GLU A 530 6.53 -37.26 -6.05
N VAL A 531 7.14 -37.83 -7.10
CA VAL A 531 6.43 -38.61 -8.14
C VAL A 531 5.77 -39.86 -7.55
N GLU A 532 6.37 -40.44 -6.51
CA GLU A 532 5.93 -41.68 -5.87
C GLU A 532 4.58 -41.54 -5.14
N ASP A 533 4.22 -40.31 -4.75
CA ASP A 533 2.97 -40.00 -4.04
C ASP A 533 1.77 -39.78 -5.00
N LEU A 534 2.03 -39.72 -6.31
CA LEU A 534 1.03 -39.41 -7.33
C LEU A 534 0.43 -40.68 -7.95
N PRO A 535 -0.84 -40.65 -8.41
CA PRO A 535 -1.38 -41.73 -9.24
C PRO A 535 -0.65 -41.80 -10.59
N LEU A 536 -0.76 -42.96 -11.28
CA LEU A 536 0.14 -43.30 -12.39
C LEU A 536 0.12 -42.29 -13.55
N GLN A 537 -1.05 -41.74 -13.91
CA GLN A 537 -1.14 -40.77 -15.01
C GLN A 537 -0.47 -39.45 -14.63
N GLU A 538 -0.74 -38.92 -13.43
CA GLU A 538 -0.12 -37.70 -12.92
C GLU A 538 1.39 -37.88 -12.71
N ALA A 539 1.82 -39.05 -12.24
CA ALA A 539 3.22 -39.40 -12.07
C ALA A 539 3.99 -39.36 -13.40
N LEU A 540 3.44 -39.92 -14.49
CA LEU A 540 4.07 -39.90 -15.80
C LEU A 540 4.14 -38.47 -16.39
N ILE A 541 3.14 -37.64 -16.12
CA ILE A 541 3.17 -36.22 -16.51
C ILE A 541 4.20 -35.47 -15.67
N GLU A 542 4.28 -35.73 -14.37
CA GLU A 542 5.30 -35.14 -13.49
C GLU A 542 6.72 -35.53 -13.95
N LEU A 543 6.92 -36.76 -14.43
CA LEU A 543 8.18 -37.16 -15.07
C LEU A 543 8.50 -36.34 -16.32
N LEU A 544 7.51 -36.07 -17.19
CA LEU A 544 7.66 -35.16 -18.32
C LEU A 544 8.01 -33.73 -17.87
N ILE A 545 7.38 -33.23 -16.80
CA ILE A 545 7.68 -31.91 -16.22
C ILE A 545 9.11 -31.88 -15.68
N ARG A 546 9.55 -32.86 -14.91
CA ARG A 546 10.93 -32.95 -14.40
C ARG A 546 11.94 -33.01 -15.54
N MET A 547 11.68 -33.79 -16.58
CA MET A 547 12.51 -33.83 -17.80
C MET A 547 12.53 -32.47 -18.52
N SER A 548 11.40 -31.77 -18.60
CA SER A 548 11.32 -30.42 -19.18
C SER A 548 12.16 -29.38 -18.41
N LEU A 549 12.36 -29.58 -17.11
CA LEU A 549 13.23 -28.78 -16.24
C LEU A 549 14.71 -29.19 -16.32
N ASP A 550 15.11 -29.92 -17.37
CA ASP A 550 16.45 -30.48 -17.58
C ASP A 550 16.91 -31.49 -16.51
N HIS A 551 15.98 -32.15 -15.81
CA HIS A 551 16.28 -33.23 -14.87
C HIS A 551 16.00 -34.61 -15.49
N PHE A 552 17.07 -35.26 -15.98
CA PHE A 552 16.99 -36.56 -16.65
C PHE A 552 17.59 -37.74 -15.85
N ASN A 553 18.26 -37.47 -14.72
CA ASN A 553 19.06 -38.46 -14.01
C ASN A 553 18.41 -38.86 -12.67
N ASN A 554 18.45 -40.15 -12.32
CA ASN A 554 17.81 -40.73 -11.13
C ASN A 554 16.31 -40.40 -11.01
N LEU A 555 15.58 -40.46 -12.12
CA LEU A 555 14.13 -40.27 -12.10
C LEU A 555 13.47 -41.54 -11.54
N PRO A 556 12.58 -41.43 -10.52
CA PRO A 556 11.86 -42.59 -10.01
C PRO A 556 10.83 -43.03 -11.06
N VAL A 557 11.00 -44.23 -11.62
CA VAL A 557 10.09 -44.80 -12.62
C VAL A 557 9.52 -46.12 -12.11
N PRO A 558 8.21 -46.39 -12.24
CA PRO A 558 7.64 -47.68 -11.89
C PRO A 558 8.23 -48.80 -12.75
N VAL A 559 8.65 -49.90 -12.12
CA VAL A 559 9.34 -51.03 -12.78
C VAL A 559 8.50 -51.63 -13.93
N ASP A 560 7.19 -51.71 -13.75
CA ASP A 560 6.28 -52.28 -14.75
C ASP A 560 6.02 -51.33 -15.95
N PHE A 561 6.36 -50.05 -15.83
CA PHE A 561 6.07 -49.00 -16.82
C PHE A 561 7.32 -48.30 -17.39
N GLN A 562 8.49 -48.96 -17.31
CA GLN A 562 9.75 -48.41 -17.82
C GLN A 562 9.77 -48.22 -19.34
N GLU A 563 9.12 -49.12 -20.11
CA GLU A 563 9.05 -49.03 -21.57
C GLU A 563 8.26 -47.78 -21.98
N GLU A 564 7.15 -47.50 -21.30
CA GLU A 564 6.26 -46.35 -21.49
C GLU A 564 6.98 -45.04 -21.15
N ALA A 565 7.63 -44.96 -19.99
CA ALA A 565 8.40 -43.80 -19.57
C ALA A 565 9.57 -43.50 -20.54
N THR A 566 10.26 -44.54 -21.02
CA THR A 566 11.33 -44.38 -22.02
C THR A 566 10.77 -43.86 -23.34
N MET A 567 9.61 -44.37 -23.78
CA MET A 567 8.98 -43.89 -25.01
C MET A 567 8.53 -42.43 -24.91
N LEU A 568 7.97 -42.03 -23.77
CA LEU A 568 7.62 -40.63 -23.46
C LEU A 568 8.86 -39.72 -23.49
N ALA A 569 9.99 -40.17 -22.93
CA ALA A 569 11.26 -39.43 -23.00
C ALA A 569 11.76 -39.27 -24.45
N ARG A 570 11.60 -40.30 -25.31
CA ARG A 570 11.93 -40.20 -26.74
C ARG A 570 11.05 -39.21 -27.49
N ILE A 571 9.75 -39.21 -27.22
CA ILE A 571 8.80 -38.25 -27.82
C ILE A 571 9.19 -36.82 -27.42
N LEU A 572 9.46 -36.58 -26.14
CA LEU A 572 9.91 -35.29 -25.61
C LEU A 572 11.23 -34.86 -26.28
N GLN A 573 12.17 -35.79 -26.49
CA GLN A 573 13.47 -35.51 -27.09
C GLN A 573 13.36 -35.01 -28.54
N VAL A 574 12.32 -35.38 -29.30
CA VAL A 574 12.07 -34.86 -30.66
C VAL A 574 11.81 -33.35 -30.63
N LEU A 575 11.14 -32.84 -29.60
CA LEU A 575 10.82 -31.41 -29.47
C LEU A 575 12.03 -30.56 -29.05
N ARG A 576 13.11 -31.20 -28.57
CA ARG A 576 14.39 -30.55 -28.23
C ARG A 576 15.24 -30.29 -29.47
N ASP A 577 14.63 -29.68 -30.48
CA ASP A 577 15.26 -29.24 -31.72
C ASP A 577 14.90 -27.77 -31.99
N ALA A 578 15.86 -26.99 -32.51
CA ALA A 578 15.65 -25.56 -32.77
C ALA A 578 14.65 -25.28 -33.91
N SER A 579 14.40 -26.27 -34.78
CA SER A 579 13.45 -26.19 -35.89
C SER A 579 12.04 -26.65 -35.55
N ALA A 580 11.82 -27.18 -34.35
CA ALA A 580 10.51 -27.66 -33.89
C ALA A 580 9.47 -26.53 -33.85
N ASN A 581 8.29 -26.79 -34.41
CA ASN A 581 7.15 -25.89 -34.40
C ASN A 581 6.03 -26.38 -33.46
N VAL A 582 4.97 -25.58 -33.31
CA VAL A 582 3.84 -25.93 -32.45
C VAL A 582 3.03 -27.12 -33.01
N GLU A 583 3.11 -27.36 -34.32
CA GLU A 583 2.50 -28.53 -34.96
C GLU A 583 3.21 -29.84 -34.57
N ASP A 584 4.54 -29.80 -34.36
CA ASP A 584 5.31 -30.92 -33.80
C ASP A 584 4.88 -31.19 -32.36
N THR A 585 4.62 -30.14 -31.56
CA THR A 585 4.06 -30.28 -30.21
C THR A 585 2.72 -31.01 -30.25
N ALA A 586 1.81 -30.65 -31.16
CA ALA A 586 0.52 -31.32 -31.29
C ALA A 586 0.64 -32.82 -31.67
N GLU A 587 1.55 -33.16 -32.58
CA GLU A 587 1.81 -34.57 -32.95
C GLU A 587 2.51 -35.36 -31.83
N ALA A 588 3.33 -34.71 -31.01
CA ALA A 588 3.89 -35.31 -29.80
C ALA A 588 2.82 -35.53 -28.73
N THR A 589 1.89 -34.57 -28.53
CA THR A 589 0.76 -34.69 -27.61
C THR A 589 -0.13 -35.88 -27.96
N LEU A 590 -0.44 -36.09 -29.24
CA LEU A 590 -1.22 -37.27 -29.68
C LEU A 590 -0.58 -38.58 -29.25
N ARG A 591 0.75 -38.70 -29.42
CA ARG A 591 1.50 -39.91 -29.07
C ARG A 591 1.61 -40.11 -27.57
N ALA A 592 1.87 -39.04 -26.81
CA ALA A 592 1.95 -39.09 -25.35
C ALA A 592 0.58 -39.42 -24.73
N TYR A 593 -0.49 -38.81 -25.22
CA TYR A 593 -1.85 -39.08 -24.78
C TYR A 593 -2.24 -40.54 -25.01
N GLU A 594 -1.92 -41.11 -26.18
CA GLU A 594 -2.25 -42.50 -26.52
C GLU A 594 -1.57 -43.52 -25.60
N ILE A 595 -0.41 -43.19 -25.02
CA ILE A 595 0.24 -44.00 -23.98
C ILE A 595 -0.51 -43.84 -22.66
N ILE A 596 -0.63 -42.60 -22.17
CA ILE A 596 -1.09 -42.32 -20.79
C ILE A 596 -2.58 -42.65 -20.62
N SER A 597 -3.42 -42.35 -21.60
CA SER A 597 -4.87 -42.58 -21.52
C SER A 597 -5.25 -44.07 -21.49
N ARG A 598 -4.32 -44.97 -21.85
CA ARG A 598 -4.52 -46.42 -21.83
C ARG A 598 -4.11 -47.06 -20.50
N LEU A 599 -3.49 -46.30 -19.60
CA LEU A 599 -3.06 -46.77 -18.29
C LEU A 599 -4.15 -46.50 -17.24
N GLU A 600 -4.34 -47.46 -16.33
CA GLU A 600 -5.25 -47.29 -15.19
C GLU A 600 -4.63 -46.31 -14.17
N ASN A 601 -5.41 -45.31 -13.74
CA ASN A 601 -4.91 -44.25 -12.89
C ASN A 601 -4.95 -44.66 -11.40
N GLU A 602 -3.88 -45.33 -10.93
CA GLU A 602 -3.76 -45.80 -9.55
C GLU A 602 -2.34 -45.54 -9.01
N THR A 603 -2.22 -45.24 -7.71
CA THR A 603 -0.92 -45.08 -7.04
C THR A 603 -0.17 -46.41 -6.98
N GLN A 604 1.10 -46.41 -7.39
CA GLN A 604 1.93 -47.61 -7.36
C GLN A 604 2.62 -47.80 -5.99
N PRO A 605 2.79 -49.04 -5.51
CA PRO A 605 3.50 -49.31 -4.25
C PRO A 605 4.94 -48.76 -4.25
N GLU A 606 5.39 -48.20 -3.11
CA GLU A 606 6.75 -47.65 -2.93
C GLU A 606 7.88 -48.64 -3.31
N ASP A 607 7.64 -49.95 -3.21
CA ASP A 607 8.62 -50.99 -3.54
C ASP A 607 8.76 -51.30 -5.05
N GLN A 608 7.96 -50.65 -5.89
CA GLN A 608 7.94 -50.84 -7.35
C GLN A 608 8.56 -49.68 -8.13
N TRP A 609 9.30 -48.78 -7.47
CA TRP A 609 9.99 -47.66 -8.09
C TRP A 609 11.49 -47.91 -8.19
N GLU A 610 12.06 -47.76 -9.38
CA GLU A 610 13.50 -47.83 -9.60
C GLU A 610 14.02 -46.53 -10.24
N PRO A 611 15.21 -46.04 -9.81
CA PRO A 611 15.80 -44.85 -10.42
C PRO A 611 16.32 -45.18 -11.81
N GLU A 612 15.82 -44.46 -12.81
CA GLU A 612 16.22 -44.59 -14.21
C GLU A 612 16.91 -43.32 -14.72
N ASP A 613 17.90 -43.49 -15.59
CA ASP A 613 18.62 -42.40 -16.25
C ASP A 613 18.13 -42.24 -17.70
N MET A 614 17.49 -41.11 -17.98
CA MET A 614 16.80 -40.80 -19.25
C MET A 614 17.53 -39.72 -20.07
N GLU A 615 18.84 -39.50 -19.84
CA GLU A 615 19.62 -38.45 -20.53
C GLU A 615 19.80 -38.72 -22.04
N GLU A 616 19.92 -40.00 -22.42
CA GLU A 616 20.01 -40.46 -23.81
C GLU A 616 18.96 -41.55 -24.09
N PRO A 617 17.66 -41.20 -24.21
CA PRO A 617 16.59 -42.19 -24.32
C PRO A 617 16.58 -42.92 -25.68
N GLY A 618 17.38 -42.45 -26.65
CA GLY A 618 17.46 -42.96 -28.02
C GLY A 618 16.57 -42.16 -29.00
N ASP A 619 16.66 -42.49 -30.28
CA ASP A 619 15.85 -41.86 -31.33
C ASP A 619 14.41 -42.40 -31.29
N PHE A 620 13.43 -41.54 -31.58
CA PHE A 620 12.03 -41.96 -31.74
C PHE A 620 11.85 -42.79 -33.02
N SER A 621 11.07 -43.88 -32.93
CA SER A 621 10.75 -44.78 -34.04
C SER A 621 9.26 -45.12 -34.00
N GLU A 622 8.56 -44.85 -35.11
CA GLU A 622 7.12 -45.11 -35.23
C GLU A 622 6.79 -46.61 -35.14
N ASP A 623 7.68 -47.48 -35.65
CA ASP A 623 7.54 -48.94 -35.56
C ASP A 623 7.59 -49.44 -34.09
N GLU A 624 8.48 -48.85 -33.28
CA GLU A 624 8.63 -49.20 -31.87
C GLU A 624 7.47 -48.65 -31.03
N PHE A 625 7.01 -47.44 -31.36
CA PHE A 625 5.82 -46.84 -30.77
C PHE A 625 4.57 -47.69 -31.05
N GLN A 626 4.34 -48.11 -32.29
CA GLN A 626 3.20 -48.97 -32.62
C GLN A 626 3.29 -50.34 -31.93
N SER A 627 4.50 -50.92 -31.82
CA SER A 627 4.69 -52.16 -31.08
C SER A 627 4.37 -52.02 -29.59
N LEU A 628 4.62 -50.87 -28.97
CA LEU A 628 4.25 -50.58 -27.58
C LEU A 628 2.73 -50.48 -27.43
N LEU A 629 2.07 -49.76 -28.33
CA LEU A 629 0.61 -49.62 -28.34
C LEU A 629 -0.11 -50.95 -28.49
N ASP A 630 0.41 -51.84 -29.35
CA ASP A 630 -0.14 -53.19 -29.53
C ASP A 630 -0.01 -54.04 -28.25
N LYS A 631 1.09 -53.88 -27.48
CA LYS A 631 1.27 -54.55 -26.17
C LYS A 631 0.28 -54.01 -25.14
N LEU A 632 0.13 -52.69 -25.04
CA LEU A 632 -0.81 -52.03 -24.12
C LEU A 632 -2.26 -52.46 -24.41
N GLN A 633 -2.64 -52.50 -25.69
CA GLN A 633 -3.97 -52.95 -26.11
C GLN A 633 -4.20 -54.45 -25.81
N ALA A 634 -3.17 -55.30 -25.95
CA ALA A 634 -3.25 -56.70 -25.56
C ALA A 634 -3.41 -56.88 -24.04
N SER A 635 -2.75 -56.02 -23.24
CA SER A 635 -2.85 -56.00 -21.77
C SER A 635 -4.26 -55.64 -21.30
N GLN A 636 -4.82 -54.52 -21.79
CA GLN A 636 -6.19 -54.08 -21.49
C GLN A 636 -7.26 -55.11 -21.85
N ASN A 637 -7.09 -55.83 -22.98
CA ASN A 637 -8.03 -56.88 -23.38
C ASN A 637 -7.94 -58.14 -22.50
N SER A 638 -6.87 -58.29 -21.72
CA SER A 638 -6.63 -59.46 -20.86
C SER A 638 -7.09 -59.23 -19.39
N SER A 639 -7.08 -57.99 -18.92
CA SER A 639 -7.67 -57.54 -17.65
C SER A 639 -9.18 -57.31 -17.82
N GLY A 640 -9.96 -58.40 -17.78
CA GLY A 640 -11.42 -58.36 -17.95
C GLY A 640 -12.24 -57.75 -16.80
N ASP A 641 -11.62 -56.91 -15.96
CA ASP A 641 -12.25 -56.20 -14.83
C ASP A 641 -11.59 -54.82 -14.77
N ALA A 642 -12.07 -53.86 -15.58
CA ALA A 642 -11.62 -52.48 -15.51
C ALA A 642 -12.14 -51.90 -14.18
N GLY A 643 -11.27 -51.76 -13.19
CA GLY A 643 -11.54 -50.91 -12.04
C GLY A 643 -11.78 -49.48 -12.53
N GLU A 644 -12.76 -48.78 -11.97
CA GLU A 644 -12.79 -47.32 -12.07
C GLU A 644 -11.58 -46.82 -11.27
N GLY A 645 -10.45 -46.57 -11.95
CA GLY A 645 -9.29 -45.88 -11.37
C GLY A 645 -9.66 -44.46 -10.93
N ASP A 646 -8.74 -43.79 -10.25
CA ASP A 646 -8.99 -42.44 -9.76
C ASP A 646 -9.15 -41.45 -10.95
N PRO A 647 -10.08 -40.47 -10.87
CA PRO A 647 -10.22 -39.45 -11.89
C PRO A 647 -8.92 -38.65 -12.03
N TYR A 648 -8.57 -38.28 -13.26
CA TYR A 648 -7.37 -37.50 -13.56
C TYR A 648 -7.47 -36.07 -13.01
N ASP A 649 -6.43 -35.65 -12.28
CA ASP A 649 -6.25 -34.28 -11.79
C ASP A 649 -5.04 -33.61 -12.46
N SER A 650 -5.13 -32.31 -12.75
CA SER A 650 -4.03 -31.58 -13.39
C SER A 650 -2.82 -31.41 -12.46
N PRO A 651 -1.58 -31.46 -13.01
CA PRO A 651 -0.37 -31.28 -12.23
C PRO A 651 -0.25 -29.84 -11.71
N GLU A 652 0.52 -29.66 -10.63
CA GLU A 652 0.86 -28.32 -10.14
C GLU A 652 1.58 -27.51 -11.24
N PRO A 653 1.22 -26.23 -11.46
CA PRO A 653 1.85 -25.41 -12.48
C PRO A 653 3.30 -25.06 -12.14
N VAL A 654 4.10 -24.77 -13.16
CA VAL A 654 5.50 -24.33 -12.97
C VAL A 654 5.54 -22.80 -12.88
N ASP A 655 5.83 -22.28 -11.69
CA ASP A 655 5.76 -20.85 -11.32
C ASP A 655 6.27 -19.87 -12.38
N TYR A 656 7.49 -20.07 -12.92
CA TYR A 656 8.07 -19.12 -13.88
C TYR A 656 7.49 -19.20 -15.30
N ARG A 657 6.78 -20.27 -15.64
CA ARG A 657 6.22 -20.49 -16.98
C ARG A 657 4.90 -19.77 -17.19
N GLY A 658 4.21 -19.44 -16.09
CA GLY A 658 2.95 -18.68 -16.12
C GLY A 658 1.77 -19.46 -16.71
N ASP A 659 0.65 -18.76 -16.89
CA ASP A 659 -0.57 -19.31 -17.49
C ASP A 659 -0.49 -19.27 -19.01
N PHE A 660 -0.57 -20.46 -19.62
CA PHE A 660 -0.66 -20.65 -21.06
C PHE A 660 -2.10 -20.93 -21.48
N LYS A 661 -2.72 -20.01 -22.24
CA LYS A 661 -4.14 -20.11 -22.68
C LYS A 661 -4.30 -19.94 -24.20
N PRO A 662 -3.84 -20.92 -25.01
CA PRO A 662 -3.84 -20.82 -26.47
C PRO A 662 -5.22 -20.64 -27.14
N GLU A 663 -6.26 -21.31 -26.64
CA GLU A 663 -7.62 -21.22 -27.17
C GLU A 663 -8.21 -19.83 -26.97
N MET A 664 -8.08 -19.28 -25.76
CA MET A 664 -8.51 -17.91 -25.46
C MET A 664 -7.82 -16.86 -26.36
N VAL A 665 -6.51 -16.98 -26.56
CA VAL A 665 -5.75 -16.05 -27.39
C VAL A 665 -6.11 -16.18 -28.87
N GLN A 666 -6.30 -17.40 -29.39
CA GLN A 666 -6.79 -17.62 -30.76
C GLN A 666 -8.21 -17.06 -30.94
N LEU A 667 -9.10 -17.25 -29.96
CA LEU A 667 -10.46 -16.72 -29.98
C LEU A 667 -10.46 -15.18 -30.04
N LEU A 668 -9.69 -14.53 -29.16
CA LEU A 668 -9.54 -13.07 -29.14
C LEU A 668 -8.98 -12.55 -30.48
N THR A 669 -7.98 -13.24 -31.03
CA THR A 669 -7.36 -12.88 -32.31
C THR A 669 -8.37 -12.99 -33.47
N LYS A 670 -9.14 -14.09 -33.54
CA LYS A 670 -10.19 -14.27 -34.56
C LYS A 670 -11.29 -13.20 -34.45
N LEU A 671 -11.75 -12.89 -33.23
CA LEU A 671 -12.75 -11.83 -32.99
C LEU A 671 -12.26 -10.43 -33.41
N GLN A 672 -10.97 -10.12 -33.19
CA GLN A 672 -10.36 -8.87 -33.65
C GLN A 672 -10.21 -8.83 -35.19
N MET A 673 -9.89 -9.96 -35.83
CA MET A 673 -9.77 -10.05 -37.29
C MET A 673 -11.12 -9.90 -38.00
N ASP A 674 -12.19 -10.49 -37.47
CA ASP A 674 -13.54 -10.41 -38.02
C ASP A 674 -14.07 -8.96 -38.05
N GLN A 675 -13.60 -8.06 -37.16
CA GLN A 675 -13.94 -6.64 -37.21
C GLN A 675 -13.25 -5.88 -38.35
N ASN A 676 -12.01 -6.27 -38.69
CA ASN A 676 -11.22 -5.57 -39.71
C ASN A 676 -11.65 -5.95 -41.14
N GLN A 677 -12.35 -7.09 -41.32
CA GLN A 677 -12.93 -7.50 -42.60
C GLN A 677 -14.38 -6.99 -42.72
N GLN A 678 -14.61 -5.93 -43.49
CA GLN A 678 -15.94 -5.40 -43.82
C GLN A 678 -16.80 -6.32 -44.74
N GLY A 679 -16.72 -7.65 -44.62
CA GLY A 679 -17.46 -8.54 -45.54
C GLY A 679 -17.72 -9.96 -45.03
N GLU A 680 -19.00 -10.33 -45.05
CA GLU A 680 -19.58 -11.68 -45.16
C GLU A 680 -19.50 -12.68 -43.98
N GLY A 681 -19.12 -12.29 -42.76
CA GLY A 681 -19.32 -13.10 -41.55
C GLY A 681 -20.50 -12.63 -40.69
N GLU A 682 -21.34 -13.53 -40.18
CA GLU A 682 -22.27 -13.19 -39.08
C GLU A 682 -21.45 -12.97 -37.79
N PRO A 683 -21.61 -11.83 -37.09
CA PRO A 683 -20.90 -11.58 -35.84
C PRO A 683 -21.35 -12.59 -34.77
N LEU A 684 -20.37 -13.16 -34.05
CA LEU A 684 -20.58 -14.12 -32.98
C LEU A 684 -21.60 -13.58 -31.94
N SER A 685 -22.68 -14.31 -31.67
CA SER A 685 -23.66 -13.91 -30.66
C SER A 685 -23.12 -14.11 -29.24
N GLN A 686 -23.64 -13.37 -28.26
CA GLN A 686 -23.23 -13.52 -26.85
C GLN A 686 -23.52 -14.93 -26.33
N GLU A 687 -24.64 -15.53 -26.71
CA GLU A 687 -24.99 -16.91 -26.33
C GLU A 687 -24.01 -17.94 -26.92
N MET A 688 -23.55 -17.72 -28.15
CA MET A 688 -22.54 -18.58 -28.78
C MET A 688 -21.17 -18.42 -28.14
N LEU A 689 -20.79 -17.21 -27.70
CA LEU A 689 -19.57 -16.98 -26.94
C LEU A 689 -19.62 -17.66 -25.56
N GLU A 690 -20.75 -17.53 -24.85
CA GLU A 690 -20.95 -18.18 -23.55
C GLU A 690 -20.85 -19.72 -23.67
N GLN A 691 -21.39 -20.29 -24.75
CA GLN A 691 -21.27 -21.72 -25.02
C GLN A 691 -19.82 -22.14 -25.32
N LEU A 692 -19.08 -21.38 -26.13
CA LEU A 692 -17.66 -21.66 -26.41
C LEU A 692 -16.78 -21.60 -25.14
N LEU A 693 -17.05 -20.65 -24.25
CA LEU A 693 -16.31 -20.52 -22.98
C LEU A 693 -16.65 -21.64 -21.99
N GLN A 694 -17.88 -22.16 -22.05
CA GLN A 694 -18.29 -23.29 -21.22
C GLN A 694 -17.68 -24.61 -21.71
N ASP A 695 -17.42 -24.75 -23.01
CA ASP A 695 -16.82 -25.95 -23.61
C ASP A 695 -15.28 -25.92 -23.64
N SER A 696 -14.64 -24.84 -23.15
CA SER A 696 -13.19 -24.63 -23.18
C SER A 696 -12.49 -25.35 -22.03
N ALA A 697 -11.53 -26.22 -22.37
CA ALA A 697 -10.75 -26.98 -21.40
C ALA A 697 -9.87 -26.08 -20.51
N GLU A 698 -9.52 -24.87 -20.95
CA GLU A 698 -8.68 -23.92 -20.21
C GLU A 698 -9.37 -23.32 -19.00
N LEU A 699 -10.70 -23.16 -19.06
CA LEU A 699 -11.50 -22.48 -18.04
C LEU A 699 -12.11 -23.45 -17.02
N GLU A 700 -12.23 -24.74 -17.38
CA GLU A 700 -12.58 -25.81 -16.44
C GLU A 700 -11.53 -25.95 -15.33
N LEU A 701 -10.25 -25.70 -15.65
CA LEU A 701 -9.11 -25.74 -14.72
C LEU A 701 -9.19 -24.66 -13.62
N ASP A 702 -9.64 -23.46 -13.95
CA ASP A 702 -9.75 -22.34 -13.00
C ASP A 702 -10.96 -22.46 -12.06
N ALA A 703 -11.98 -23.25 -12.44
CA ALA A 703 -13.24 -23.37 -11.72
C ALA A 703 -13.13 -24.15 -10.39
N GLU A 704 -12.07 -24.96 -10.22
CA GLU A 704 -11.82 -25.71 -8.98
C GLU A 704 -11.33 -24.80 -7.83
N GLN A 705 -10.87 -23.58 -8.13
CA GLN A 705 -10.36 -22.61 -7.14
C GLN A 705 -11.37 -21.50 -6.74
N GLY A 706 -12.61 -21.48 -7.26
CA GLY A 706 -13.63 -20.50 -6.85
C GLY A 706 -15.04 -20.63 -7.45
N ASP A 707 -16.04 -20.02 -6.79
CA ASP A 707 -17.48 -20.02 -7.15
C ASP A 707 -17.77 -19.22 -8.47
N ILE A 708 -17.92 -19.90 -9.62
CA ILE A 708 -18.08 -19.22 -10.95
C ILE A 708 -19.46 -19.35 -11.61
N ASN A 709 -20.44 -20.05 -11.03
CA ASN A 709 -21.73 -20.27 -11.73
C ASN A 709 -22.59 -19.00 -12.01
N ASN A 710 -22.24 -17.82 -11.45
CA ASN A 710 -22.93 -16.55 -11.75
C ASN A 710 -22.11 -15.58 -12.65
N SER A 711 -20.90 -15.96 -13.11
CA SER A 711 -19.91 -15.03 -13.67
C SER A 711 -19.65 -15.18 -15.17
N MET A 712 -20.08 -16.27 -15.82
CA MET A 712 -19.76 -16.56 -17.24
C MET A 712 -20.30 -15.51 -18.22
N SER A 713 -21.49 -14.96 -17.97
CA SER A 713 -22.07 -13.88 -18.80
C SER A 713 -21.35 -12.54 -18.63
N THR A 714 -20.85 -12.26 -17.43
CA THR A 714 -20.05 -11.05 -17.15
C THR A 714 -18.67 -11.17 -17.82
N PHE A 715 -18.12 -12.39 -17.83
CA PHE A 715 -16.87 -12.73 -18.47
C PHE A 715 -16.95 -12.62 -20.00
N ALA A 716 -17.99 -13.19 -20.63
CA ALA A 716 -18.27 -13.04 -22.06
C ALA A 716 -18.42 -11.55 -22.47
N GLN A 717 -19.07 -10.73 -21.63
CA GLN A 717 -19.19 -9.29 -21.86
C GLN A 717 -17.86 -8.54 -21.79
N ASN A 718 -16.98 -8.91 -20.85
CA ASN A 718 -15.66 -8.32 -20.73
C ASN A 718 -14.75 -8.68 -21.90
N ILE A 719 -14.80 -9.94 -22.37
CA ILE A 719 -14.11 -10.39 -23.60
C ILE A 719 -14.60 -9.60 -24.81
N MET A 720 -15.92 -9.47 -24.99
CA MET A 720 -16.48 -8.66 -26.07
C MET A 720 -16.01 -7.21 -26.01
N LYS A 721 -15.92 -6.62 -24.81
CA LYS A 721 -15.43 -5.26 -24.61
C LYS A 721 -13.94 -5.11 -24.95
N GLU A 722 -13.08 -6.05 -24.54
CA GLU A 722 -11.64 -6.02 -24.86
C GLU A 722 -11.41 -6.27 -26.37
N ALA A 723 -12.22 -7.14 -26.97
CA ALA A 723 -12.25 -7.37 -28.42
C ALA A 723 -12.88 -6.19 -29.20
N GLY A 724 -13.43 -5.17 -28.53
CA GLY A 724 -14.03 -3.99 -29.17
C GLY A 724 -15.45 -4.17 -29.72
N VAL A 725 -16.13 -5.28 -29.40
CA VAL A 725 -17.52 -5.56 -29.78
C VAL A 725 -18.47 -4.76 -28.88
N PRO A 726 -19.32 -3.85 -29.41
CA PRO A 726 -20.27 -3.13 -28.59
C PRO A 726 -21.37 -4.07 -28.08
N PRO A 727 -21.70 -4.06 -26.77
CA PRO A 727 -22.73 -4.93 -26.23
C PRO A 727 -24.12 -4.54 -26.79
N PRO A 728 -25.01 -5.51 -27.07
CA PRO A 728 -26.28 -5.28 -27.79
C PRO A 728 -27.35 -4.47 -27.02
N ASN A 729 -27.03 -3.78 -25.92
CA ASN A 729 -28.00 -2.98 -25.16
C ASN A 729 -27.40 -1.76 -24.43
N SER A 730 -26.54 -0.98 -25.09
CA SER A 730 -26.12 0.32 -24.56
C SER A 730 -27.11 1.44 -24.94
N GLN A 731 -28.06 1.73 -24.05
CA GLN A 731 -28.83 2.98 -24.15
C GLN A 731 -27.90 4.18 -23.87
N PRO A 732 -27.97 5.25 -24.68
CA PRO A 732 -27.14 6.44 -24.47
C PRO A 732 -27.69 7.26 -23.29
N GLY A 733 -26.92 7.38 -22.19
CA GLY A 733 -27.26 8.38 -21.16
C GLY A 733 -26.89 8.13 -19.70
N GLN A 734 -26.12 7.10 -19.32
CA GLN A 734 -25.69 6.95 -17.93
C GLN A 734 -24.20 7.22 -17.76
N GLY A 735 -23.88 8.51 -17.65
CA GLY A 735 -22.69 8.97 -16.94
C GLY A 735 -23.03 9.25 -15.47
N TYR A 736 -21.99 9.23 -14.65
CA TYR A 736 -21.92 9.52 -13.21
C TYR A 736 -22.14 8.33 -12.27
N GLY A 737 -21.02 7.71 -11.85
CA GLY A 737 -20.93 7.03 -10.57
C GLY A 737 -20.89 8.03 -9.40
N PRO A 738 -21.32 7.62 -8.19
CA PRO A 738 -21.47 8.52 -7.05
C PRO A 738 -20.12 8.91 -6.46
N LEU A 739 -19.94 10.21 -6.25
CA LEU A 739 -18.84 10.78 -5.45
C LEU A 739 -19.00 10.34 -4.00
N LEU A 740 -18.07 9.50 -3.53
CA LEU A 740 -17.90 9.20 -2.10
C LEU A 740 -17.07 10.31 -1.47
N HIS A 741 -17.65 10.91 -0.42
CA HIS A 741 -16.97 11.79 0.53
C HIS A 741 -16.17 10.91 1.50
N ASP A 742 -14.89 11.19 1.71
CA ASP A 742 -14.15 10.69 2.87
C ASP A 742 -13.49 11.84 3.64
N ASP A 743 -13.61 11.74 4.97
CA ASP A 743 -13.30 12.76 5.97
C ASP A 743 -11.80 12.90 6.28
N ASP A 744 -11.34 14.15 6.45
CA ASP A 744 -10.41 14.75 7.44
C ASP A 744 -9.23 13.98 8.12
N GLN A 745 -8.87 12.75 7.73
CA GLN A 745 -7.69 12.00 8.22
C GLN A 745 -6.61 11.77 7.14
N GLY A 746 -6.50 12.71 6.20
CA GLY A 746 -5.83 12.53 4.91
C GLY A 746 -4.48 11.79 4.91
N GLY A 747 -4.50 10.61 4.29
CA GLY A 747 -3.33 9.91 3.74
C GLY A 747 -3.17 10.15 2.24
N GLU A 748 -2.42 9.30 1.56
CA GLU A 748 -2.15 9.31 0.12
C GLU A 748 -3.43 9.18 -0.72
N LEU A 749 -3.44 9.81 -1.91
CA LEU A 749 -4.55 9.75 -2.86
C LEU A 749 -4.18 8.93 -4.12
N GLU A 750 -5.21 8.35 -4.76
CA GLU A 750 -5.06 7.54 -5.96
C GLU A 750 -5.80 8.15 -7.16
N ALA A 751 -5.18 8.06 -8.35
CA ALA A 751 -5.83 8.44 -9.61
C ALA A 751 -6.77 7.32 -10.08
N ARG A 752 -8.06 7.43 -9.76
CA ARG A 752 -9.10 6.44 -10.11
C ARG A 752 -9.78 6.67 -11.47
N GLU A 753 -9.65 7.89 -12.02
CA GLU A 753 -10.33 8.33 -13.24
C GLU A 753 -9.32 8.56 -14.39
N PRO A 754 -9.69 8.33 -15.67
CA PRO A 754 -8.83 8.64 -16.81
C PRO A 754 -8.51 10.15 -16.86
N LYS A 755 -7.29 10.48 -17.33
CA LYS A 755 -6.74 11.87 -17.33
C LYS A 755 -6.62 12.51 -15.94
N THR A 756 -6.47 11.69 -14.91
CA THR A 756 -6.22 12.15 -13.54
C THR A 756 -4.80 11.77 -13.13
N TYR A 757 -4.07 12.70 -12.53
CA TYR A 757 -2.66 12.56 -12.18
C TYR A 757 -2.47 12.90 -10.69
N VAL A 758 -1.58 12.18 -10.02
CA VAL A 758 -1.24 12.46 -8.61
C VAL A 758 0.10 13.17 -8.54
N TYR A 759 0.18 14.17 -7.65
CA TYR A 759 1.39 14.96 -7.41
C TYR A 759 1.64 15.12 -5.92
N ASP A 760 2.92 15.17 -5.58
CA ASP A 760 3.37 15.45 -4.23
C ASP A 760 3.17 16.93 -3.88
N GLU A 761 2.91 17.20 -2.61
CA GLU A 761 2.82 18.56 -2.08
C GLU A 761 3.94 18.82 -1.08
N TRP A 762 4.60 19.96 -1.20
CA TRP A 762 5.67 20.31 -0.28
C TRP A 762 5.11 20.82 1.05
N ASP A 763 5.52 20.19 2.16
CA ASP A 763 5.24 20.69 3.50
C ASP A 763 6.46 21.45 4.04
N PHE A 764 6.38 22.78 4.00
CA PHE A 764 7.47 23.64 4.47
C PHE A 764 7.77 23.51 5.97
N ARG A 765 6.81 23.02 6.78
CA ARG A 765 7.01 22.84 8.22
C ARG A 765 7.83 21.57 8.48
N ALA A 766 7.58 20.51 7.71
CA ALA A 766 8.34 19.27 7.77
C ALA A 766 9.65 19.33 6.96
N ASN A 767 9.77 20.30 6.05
CA ASN A 767 10.85 20.40 5.06
C ASN A 767 11.00 19.10 4.24
N ASP A 768 9.86 18.48 3.90
CA ASP A 768 9.74 17.27 3.09
C ASP A 768 8.40 17.27 2.31
N TYR A 769 8.25 16.35 1.37
CA TYR A 769 7.05 16.18 0.56
C TYR A 769 6.04 15.25 1.21
N LYS A 770 4.75 15.56 1.02
CA LYS A 770 3.64 14.63 1.25
C LYS A 770 3.42 13.82 -0.04
N PRO A 771 3.63 12.49 -0.01
CA PRO A 771 3.50 11.65 -1.18
C PRO A 771 2.05 11.62 -1.67
N ARG A 772 1.86 11.67 -2.99
CA ARG A 772 0.57 11.51 -3.69
C ARG A 772 -0.56 12.34 -3.07
N TRP A 773 -0.25 13.55 -2.64
CA TRP A 773 -1.14 14.35 -1.81
C TRP A 773 -2.20 15.11 -2.60
N CYS A 774 -1.88 15.49 -3.85
CA CYS A 774 -2.76 16.26 -4.72
C CYS A 774 -3.17 15.47 -5.97
N VAL A 775 -4.44 15.58 -6.35
CA VAL A 775 -5.01 14.98 -7.56
C VAL A 775 -5.33 16.08 -8.58
N VAL A 776 -4.70 16.01 -9.75
CA VAL A 776 -4.91 16.91 -10.89
C VAL A 776 -5.74 16.22 -11.96
N LYS A 777 -6.89 16.80 -12.32
CA LYS A 777 -7.79 16.29 -13.37
C LYS A 777 -7.62 17.12 -14.65
N GLU A 778 -7.06 16.53 -15.68
CA GLU A 778 -6.90 17.17 -16.99
C GLU A 778 -8.19 17.07 -17.82
N LYS A 779 -8.71 18.22 -18.26
CA LYS A 779 -9.93 18.33 -19.07
C LYS A 779 -9.71 19.24 -20.27
N THR A 780 -10.19 18.85 -21.44
CA THR A 780 -10.20 19.76 -22.60
C THR A 780 -11.34 20.77 -22.45
N LEU A 781 -11.07 22.05 -22.68
CA LEU A 781 -12.08 23.10 -22.55
C LEU A 781 -13.12 23.01 -23.68
N ASP A 782 -14.38 23.29 -23.37
CA ASP A 782 -15.49 23.24 -24.34
C ASP A 782 -15.33 24.30 -25.46
N GLU A 783 -15.98 24.08 -26.60
CA GLU A 783 -16.00 25.03 -27.72
C GLU A 783 -17.12 26.08 -27.56
N GLY A 784 -16.78 27.37 -27.61
CA GLY A 784 -17.70 28.52 -27.63
C GLY A 784 -17.81 29.22 -28.99
N ASP A 785 -18.06 30.53 -28.95
CA ASP A 785 -18.23 31.36 -30.16
C ASP A 785 -16.89 31.96 -30.64
N PRO A 786 -16.49 31.77 -31.92
CA PRO A 786 -15.26 32.39 -32.44
C PRO A 786 -15.33 33.93 -32.57
N ALA A 787 -16.50 34.55 -32.40
CA ALA A 787 -16.66 36.00 -32.49
C ALA A 787 -15.75 36.75 -31.50
N PHE A 788 -15.64 36.26 -30.26
CA PHE A 788 -14.83 36.90 -29.22
C PHE A 788 -13.35 37.04 -29.64
N TYR A 789 -12.75 35.96 -30.15
CA TYR A 789 -11.37 35.95 -30.62
C TYR A 789 -11.17 36.96 -31.77
N ASN A 790 -12.06 36.92 -32.77
CA ASN A 790 -11.96 37.80 -33.93
C ASN A 790 -12.18 39.28 -33.58
N ASP A 791 -13.10 39.58 -32.67
CA ASP A 791 -13.37 40.95 -32.24
C ASP A 791 -12.24 41.49 -31.36
N SER A 792 -11.60 40.65 -30.54
CA SER A 792 -10.38 41.00 -29.81
C SER A 792 -9.26 41.42 -30.77
N LEU A 793 -9.02 40.66 -31.84
CA LEU A 793 -8.01 41.01 -32.85
C LEU A 793 -8.34 42.31 -33.60
N LYS A 794 -9.63 42.59 -33.89
CA LYS A 794 -10.04 43.85 -34.52
C LYS A 794 -9.78 45.04 -33.60
N ASN A 795 -10.15 44.90 -32.32
CA ASN A 795 -10.02 45.95 -31.30
C ASN A 795 -8.56 46.38 -31.12
N TYR A 796 -7.61 45.43 -31.19
CA TYR A 796 -6.17 45.69 -31.05
C TYR A 796 -5.39 45.62 -32.37
N SER A 797 -6.03 45.81 -33.52
CA SER A 797 -5.41 45.66 -34.86
C SER A 797 -4.14 46.52 -35.07
N THR A 798 -4.10 47.72 -34.49
CA THR A 798 -2.92 48.60 -34.55
C THR A 798 -1.76 48.04 -33.74
N LEU A 799 -2.05 47.54 -32.54
CA LEU A 799 -1.07 46.91 -31.65
C LEU A 799 -0.54 45.60 -32.27
N LEU A 800 -1.44 44.79 -32.84
CA LEU A 800 -1.10 43.54 -33.53
C LEU A 800 -0.09 43.76 -34.67
N SER A 801 -0.30 44.82 -35.47
CA SER A 801 0.60 45.18 -36.56
C SER A 801 1.99 45.58 -36.05
N HIS A 802 2.05 46.22 -34.87
CA HIS A 802 3.30 46.59 -34.22
C HIS A 802 4.01 45.35 -33.65
N ILE A 803 3.29 44.50 -32.93
CA ILE A 803 3.75 43.22 -32.38
C ILE A 803 4.34 42.37 -33.51
N LYS A 804 3.58 42.11 -34.58
CA LYS A 804 4.03 41.28 -35.71
C LYS A 804 5.33 41.81 -36.31
N ARG A 805 5.42 43.12 -36.58
CA ARG A 805 6.64 43.75 -37.10
C ARG A 805 7.81 43.64 -36.13
N GLN A 806 7.57 43.72 -34.83
CA GLN A 806 8.62 43.57 -33.82
C GLN A 806 9.10 42.12 -33.70
N PHE A 807 8.21 41.14 -33.82
CA PHE A 807 8.54 39.71 -33.73
C PHE A 807 9.24 39.19 -34.99
N GLU A 808 8.87 39.69 -36.17
CA GLU A 808 9.60 39.44 -37.43
C GLU A 808 11.07 39.90 -37.36
N LEU A 809 11.40 40.90 -36.53
CA LEU A 809 12.79 41.37 -36.32
C LEU A 809 13.62 40.47 -35.38
N ILE A 810 12.97 39.58 -34.60
CA ILE A 810 13.60 38.59 -33.70
C ILE A 810 13.82 37.26 -34.44
N MET A 811 13.61 37.18 -35.74
CA MET A 811 14.12 36.05 -36.54
C MET A 811 15.53 36.36 -37.08
N PRO A 812 16.63 36.17 -36.33
CA PRO A 812 17.95 36.09 -36.93
C PRO A 812 18.22 34.63 -37.34
N GLU A 813 18.21 34.35 -38.64
CA GLU A 813 18.84 33.14 -39.22
C GLU A 813 20.36 33.23 -38.97
N THR A 814 20.82 32.83 -37.78
CA THR A 814 22.23 33.00 -37.40
C THR A 814 23.01 31.75 -37.74
N PHE A 815 23.87 31.84 -38.76
CA PHE A 815 24.86 30.81 -39.07
C PHE A 815 25.92 30.76 -37.96
N ARG A 816 25.90 29.74 -37.09
CA ARG A 816 26.99 29.51 -36.13
C ARG A 816 28.11 28.72 -36.81
N LYS A 817 29.34 29.24 -36.76
CA LYS A 817 30.53 28.50 -37.21
C LYS A 817 30.94 27.49 -36.14
N ILE A 818 30.94 26.22 -36.48
CA ILE A 818 31.49 25.13 -35.66
C ILE A 818 32.92 24.88 -36.16
N TYR A 819 33.89 25.02 -35.27
CA TYR A 819 35.33 24.88 -35.56
C TYR A 819 35.83 23.48 -35.18
N ARG A 820 37.07 23.14 -35.59
CA ARG A 820 37.74 21.87 -35.30
C ARG A 820 36.96 20.63 -35.76
N MET A 821 36.63 20.59 -37.04
CA MET A 821 36.04 19.42 -37.69
C MET A 821 37.01 18.80 -38.71
N ILE A 822 36.83 17.50 -38.97
CA ILE A 822 37.67 16.75 -39.94
C ILE A 822 37.34 17.16 -41.38
N ASP A 823 36.11 17.64 -41.62
CA ASP A 823 35.63 18.15 -42.91
C ASP A 823 34.69 19.35 -42.68
N GLY A 824 34.65 20.31 -43.61
CA GLY A 824 33.89 21.56 -43.45
C GLY A 824 33.95 22.48 -44.66
N GLU A 825 33.26 23.62 -44.56
CA GLU A 825 33.15 24.61 -45.64
C GLU A 825 34.47 25.33 -45.92
N ASP A 826 35.29 25.56 -44.90
CA ASP A 826 36.56 26.28 -45.01
C ASP A 826 37.51 25.89 -43.86
N ILE A 827 38.79 26.24 -43.98
CA ILE A 827 39.84 25.85 -43.03
C ILE A 827 39.82 26.77 -41.80
N ASP A 828 39.89 26.19 -40.61
CA ASP A 828 40.21 26.92 -39.39
C ASP A 828 41.71 27.19 -39.35
N LEU A 829 42.09 28.44 -39.65
CA LEU A 829 43.48 28.86 -39.70
C LEU A 829 44.24 28.61 -38.39
N ASN A 830 43.57 28.68 -37.23
CA ASN A 830 44.23 28.43 -35.95
C ASN A 830 44.53 26.95 -35.76
N ALA A 831 43.55 26.08 -36.00
CA ALA A 831 43.73 24.62 -35.95
C ALA A 831 44.74 24.13 -37.00
N ALA A 832 44.74 24.71 -38.19
CA ALA A 832 45.72 24.41 -39.24
C ALA A 832 47.14 24.88 -38.87
N LEU A 833 47.28 26.01 -38.18
CA LEU A 833 48.57 26.48 -37.66
C LEU A 833 49.08 25.59 -36.53
N GLU A 834 48.21 25.13 -35.63
CA GLU A 834 48.52 24.15 -34.58
C GLU A 834 48.98 22.82 -35.20
N ALA A 835 48.21 22.26 -36.14
CA ALA A 835 48.59 21.04 -36.86
C ALA A 835 49.93 21.20 -37.62
N ALA A 836 50.17 22.36 -38.24
CA ALA A 836 51.45 22.64 -38.90
C ALA A 836 52.62 22.78 -37.90
N ALA A 837 52.36 23.30 -36.70
CA ALA A 837 53.34 23.35 -35.62
C ALA A 837 53.66 21.94 -35.09
N ASP A 838 52.64 21.10 -34.89
CA ASP A 838 52.79 19.71 -34.43
C ASP A 838 53.57 18.85 -35.42
N ILE A 839 53.30 18.98 -36.72
CA ILE A 839 54.07 18.34 -37.79
C ILE A 839 55.56 18.75 -37.72
N ARG A 840 55.84 20.04 -37.49
CA ARG A 840 57.22 20.54 -37.33
C ARG A 840 57.88 20.00 -36.06
N MET A 841 57.11 19.75 -35.01
CA MET A 841 57.56 19.16 -33.75
C MET A 841 57.62 17.62 -33.77
N LYS A 842 57.27 16.98 -34.90
CA LYS A 842 57.15 15.50 -35.05
C LYS A 842 56.15 14.86 -34.07
N VAL A 843 55.12 15.61 -33.69
CA VAL A 843 53.97 15.14 -32.93
C VAL A 843 52.84 14.84 -33.94
N PRO A 844 52.07 13.75 -33.78
CA PRO A 844 50.92 13.50 -34.65
C PRO A 844 49.91 14.66 -34.53
N PRO A 845 49.59 15.37 -35.64
CA PRO A 845 48.69 16.52 -35.61
C PRO A 845 47.23 16.08 -35.48
N ASP A 846 46.38 16.95 -34.91
CA ASP A 846 44.93 16.75 -34.94
C ASP A 846 44.40 16.94 -36.38
N GLU A 847 43.56 16.01 -36.83
CA GLU A 847 42.98 16.02 -38.18
C GLU A 847 41.80 17.02 -38.30
N LYS A 848 41.38 17.60 -37.19
CA LYS A 848 40.25 18.53 -37.08
C LYS A 848 40.59 19.98 -37.47
N ILE A 849 40.86 20.23 -38.76
CA ILE A 849 41.31 21.55 -39.25
C ILE A 849 40.27 22.40 -39.98
N TYR A 850 39.01 21.97 -40.07
CA TYR A 850 37.94 22.66 -40.81
C TYR A 850 36.87 23.29 -39.90
N TRP A 851 36.11 24.24 -40.44
CA TRP A 851 34.88 24.78 -39.86
C TRP A 851 33.71 24.75 -40.85
N ARG A 852 32.47 24.70 -40.34
CA ARG A 852 31.22 24.77 -41.14
C ARG A 852 30.23 25.73 -40.50
N ARG A 853 29.42 26.41 -41.32
CA ARG A 853 28.23 27.12 -40.83
C ARG A 853 27.09 26.13 -40.65
N ASN A 854 26.59 26.00 -39.42
CA ASN A 854 25.36 25.26 -39.17
C ASN A 854 24.19 26.25 -39.05
N LYS A 855 23.06 25.93 -39.70
CA LYS A 855 21.81 26.68 -39.53
C LYS A 855 21.22 26.22 -38.19
N ILE A 856 21.27 27.07 -37.18
CA ILE A 856 20.58 26.78 -35.91
C ILE A 856 19.18 27.35 -36.07
N GLU A 857 18.19 26.47 -36.17
CA GLU A 857 16.79 26.85 -36.07
C GLU A 857 16.47 27.16 -34.61
N ARG A 858 15.66 28.19 -34.40
CA ARG A 858 15.16 28.55 -33.09
C ARG A 858 14.18 27.46 -32.67
N ASP A 859 14.49 26.77 -31.59
CA ASP A 859 13.68 25.68 -31.04
C ASP A 859 13.38 25.99 -29.57
N VAL A 860 12.21 26.60 -29.34
CA VAL A 860 11.73 27.05 -28.03
C VAL A 860 10.37 26.43 -27.78
N SER A 861 10.20 25.79 -26.62
CA SER A 861 8.92 25.28 -26.14
C SER A 861 8.42 26.11 -24.96
N VAL A 862 7.18 26.58 -25.04
CA VAL A 862 6.62 27.52 -24.06
C VAL A 862 5.29 27.03 -23.53
N VAL A 863 5.06 27.11 -22.23
CA VAL A 863 3.74 26.86 -21.63
C VAL A 863 3.22 28.13 -20.97
N PHE A 864 2.00 28.52 -21.33
CA PHE A 864 1.25 29.57 -20.67
C PHE A 864 0.19 28.93 -19.76
N LEU A 865 0.30 29.21 -18.46
CA LEU A 865 -0.60 28.73 -17.42
C LEU A 865 -1.43 29.91 -16.90
N LEU A 866 -2.72 29.91 -17.26
CA LEU A 866 -3.70 30.93 -16.94
C LEU A 866 -4.45 30.55 -15.65
N ASP A 867 -4.48 31.45 -14.68
CA ASP A 867 -5.30 31.28 -13.49
C ASP A 867 -6.78 31.46 -13.86
N MET A 868 -7.59 30.42 -13.63
CA MET A 868 -9.03 30.46 -13.87
C MET A 868 -9.81 30.49 -12.55
N SER A 869 -9.20 30.90 -11.44
CA SER A 869 -9.86 30.96 -10.12
C SER A 869 -10.89 32.08 -9.99
N ALA A 870 -11.67 32.06 -8.91
CA ALA A 870 -12.76 32.99 -8.64
C ALA A 870 -12.32 34.47 -8.52
N SER A 871 -11.06 34.75 -8.14
CA SER A 871 -10.52 36.11 -8.04
C SER A 871 -10.51 36.81 -9.40
N THR A 872 -10.32 36.06 -10.49
CA THR A 872 -10.29 36.60 -11.85
C THR A 872 -11.65 37.12 -12.35
N ALA A 873 -12.72 36.91 -11.55
CA ALA A 873 -14.05 37.47 -11.78
C ALA A 873 -14.19 38.95 -11.38
N GLU A 874 -13.17 39.56 -10.73
CA GLU A 874 -13.22 40.94 -10.26
C GLU A 874 -13.45 41.94 -11.42
N ALA A 875 -14.36 42.88 -11.20
CA ALA A 875 -14.73 43.91 -12.18
C ALA A 875 -13.74 45.07 -12.14
N ILE A 876 -13.24 45.48 -13.31
CA ILE A 876 -12.29 46.59 -13.43
C ILE A 876 -13.08 47.91 -13.36
N ASP A 877 -12.81 48.74 -12.35
CA ASP A 877 -13.52 50.00 -12.14
C ASP A 877 -13.05 51.08 -13.14
N GLU A 878 -13.96 51.56 -14.00
CA GLU A 878 -13.67 52.65 -14.94
C GLU A 878 -13.65 53.98 -14.19
N GLY A 879 -12.46 54.45 -13.83
CA GLY A 879 -12.26 55.79 -13.29
C GLY A 879 -12.59 56.88 -14.32
N ARG A 880 -13.86 57.30 -14.44
CA ARG A 880 -14.29 58.62 -14.93
C ARG A 880 -15.72 58.96 -14.49
N HIS A 881 -15.85 60.11 -13.81
CA HIS A 881 -17.07 60.75 -13.31
C HIS A 881 -18.38 60.39 -14.04
N THR A 882 -19.36 59.85 -13.31
CA THR A 882 -20.78 59.96 -13.69
C THR A 882 -21.61 60.35 -12.47
N VAL A 883 -22.51 61.32 -12.69
CA VAL A 883 -23.45 61.90 -11.72
C VAL A 883 -24.35 60.80 -11.15
N ASP A 884 -24.65 60.88 -9.85
CA ASP A 884 -25.48 59.94 -9.10
C ASP A 884 -26.94 60.01 -9.57
N ASP A 885 -27.38 59.03 -10.38
CA ASP A 885 -28.71 58.99 -11.03
C ASP A 885 -29.72 58.14 -10.21
N ARG A 886 -29.68 58.29 -8.87
CA ARG A 886 -30.55 57.53 -7.93
C ARG A 886 -31.84 58.26 -7.52
N ASP A 887 -31.93 59.57 -7.73
CA ASP A 887 -33.12 60.35 -7.39
C ASP A 887 -34.00 60.60 -8.61
N ALA A 888 -35.30 60.30 -8.49
CA ALA A 888 -36.27 60.58 -9.54
C ALA A 888 -36.49 62.10 -9.66
N PRO A 889 -36.36 62.70 -10.86
CA PRO A 889 -36.61 64.13 -11.03
C PRO A 889 -38.08 64.48 -10.77
N ASP A 890 -38.33 65.63 -10.11
CA ASP A 890 -39.68 66.12 -9.80
C ASP A 890 -40.45 66.63 -11.04
N ASP A 891 -39.76 66.86 -12.17
CA ASP A 891 -40.37 67.30 -13.43
C ASP A 891 -41.03 66.13 -14.19
N PRO A 892 -42.33 66.20 -14.56
CA PRO A 892 -43.04 65.09 -15.19
C PRO A 892 -42.47 64.63 -16.54
N VAL A 893 -41.80 65.52 -17.28
CA VAL A 893 -41.23 65.16 -18.59
C VAL A 893 -39.90 64.44 -18.42
N GLU A 894 -39.02 64.93 -17.53
CA GLU A 894 -37.77 64.23 -17.19
C GLU A 894 -38.03 62.90 -16.47
N TYR A 895 -39.04 62.82 -15.61
CA TYR A 895 -39.46 61.57 -14.95
C TYR A 895 -39.90 60.50 -15.97
N MET A 896 -40.59 60.89 -17.03
CA MET A 896 -40.99 59.97 -18.10
C MET A 896 -39.81 59.49 -18.95
N VAL A 897 -38.78 60.32 -19.14
CA VAL A 897 -37.52 59.92 -19.80
C VAL A 897 -36.71 58.98 -18.90
N TRP A 898 -36.64 59.26 -17.60
CA TRP A 898 -36.01 58.41 -16.59
C TRP A 898 -36.68 57.03 -16.49
N LEU A 899 -38.01 56.98 -16.47
CA LEU A 899 -38.80 55.73 -16.49
C LEU A 899 -38.62 54.94 -17.80
N ARG A 900 -38.52 55.63 -18.94
CA ARG A 900 -38.32 54.98 -20.25
C ARG A 900 -36.93 54.35 -20.35
N ARG A 901 -35.88 55.05 -19.89
CA ARG A 901 -34.50 54.51 -19.78
C ARG A 901 -34.42 53.28 -18.89
N ARG A 902 -35.26 53.19 -17.84
CA ARG A 902 -35.26 52.07 -16.89
C ARG A 902 -36.06 50.86 -17.37
N ARG A 903 -37.07 51.03 -18.24
CA ARG A 903 -37.88 49.94 -18.81
C ARG A 903 -37.26 49.25 -20.03
N GLU A 904 -36.36 49.89 -20.74
CA GLU A 904 -35.76 49.32 -21.98
C GLU A 904 -34.57 48.38 -21.75
N GLY A 905 -34.20 48.05 -20.50
CA GLY A 905 -33.32 46.90 -20.21
C GLY A 905 -31.94 46.88 -20.90
N LEU A 906 -31.44 48.02 -21.37
CA LEU A 906 -30.19 48.14 -22.13
C LEU A 906 -29.28 49.24 -21.54
N VAL A 907 -28.89 49.06 -20.28
CA VAL A 907 -27.59 49.55 -19.80
C VAL A 907 -27.00 48.47 -18.91
N ARG A 908 -26.51 47.38 -19.51
CA ARG A 908 -25.42 46.63 -18.88
C ARG A 908 -24.24 47.61 -18.89
N ARG A 909 -23.81 48.08 -17.72
CA ARG A 909 -22.48 48.67 -17.59
C ARG A 909 -21.51 47.61 -18.13
N HIS A 910 -20.79 47.91 -19.20
CA HIS A 910 -19.70 47.07 -19.70
C HIS A 910 -18.53 47.24 -18.71
N TYR A 911 -18.58 46.56 -17.57
CA TYR A 911 -17.37 46.36 -16.80
C TYR A 911 -16.63 45.18 -17.43
N LYS A 912 -15.35 45.36 -17.78
CA LYS A 912 -14.48 44.24 -18.14
C LYS A 912 -14.01 43.57 -16.86
N ARG A 913 -13.94 42.23 -16.84
CA ARG A 913 -13.30 41.48 -15.75
C ARG A 913 -11.84 41.21 -16.08
N ILE A 914 -11.08 40.83 -15.07
CA ILE A 914 -9.66 40.46 -15.22
C ILE A 914 -9.49 39.35 -16.25
N ILE A 915 -10.28 38.27 -16.12
CA ILE A 915 -10.29 37.14 -17.05
C ILE A 915 -10.63 37.55 -18.50
N ASP A 916 -11.43 38.60 -18.71
CA ASP A 916 -11.77 39.07 -20.06
C ASP A 916 -10.53 39.73 -20.73
N LEU A 917 -9.68 40.42 -19.96
CA LEU A 917 -8.40 40.95 -20.45
C LEU A 917 -7.34 39.86 -20.63
N GLU A 918 -7.32 38.83 -19.78
CA GLU A 918 -6.43 37.67 -19.95
C GLU A 918 -6.74 36.91 -21.25
N LYS A 919 -8.02 36.72 -21.57
CA LYS A 919 -8.46 36.17 -22.87
C LYS A 919 -8.00 37.02 -24.05
N GLU A 920 -8.22 38.34 -23.99
CA GLU A 920 -7.78 39.28 -25.03
C GLU A 920 -6.25 39.22 -25.22
N SER A 921 -5.50 39.16 -24.12
CA SER A 921 -4.03 39.05 -24.12
C SER A 921 -3.55 37.73 -24.70
N THR A 922 -4.21 36.62 -24.35
CA THR A 922 -3.94 35.29 -24.89
C THR A 922 -4.16 35.25 -26.40
N ALA A 923 -5.22 35.90 -26.89
CA ALA A 923 -5.49 35.98 -28.33
C ALA A 923 -4.39 36.74 -29.10
N LEU A 924 -3.87 37.84 -28.55
CA LEU A 924 -2.76 38.59 -29.15
C LEU A 924 -1.44 37.82 -29.10
N LEU A 925 -1.19 37.13 -27.99
CA LEU A 925 0.00 36.32 -27.79
C LEU A 925 0.05 35.14 -28.76
N ILE A 926 -1.06 34.41 -28.95
CA ILE A 926 -1.17 33.35 -29.96
C ILE A 926 -0.76 33.87 -31.33
N GLN A 927 -1.32 35.02 -31.75
CA GLN A 927 -0.99 35.59 -33.05
C GLN A 927 0.50 35.98 -33.18
N ALA A 928 1.14 36.35 -32.07
CA ALA A 928 2.57 36.62 -32.02
C ALA A 928 3.39 35.32 -32.14
N LEU A 929 3.05 34.28 -31.38
CA LEU A 929 3.74 32.97 -31.40
C LEU A 929 3.63 32.30 -32.77
N GLU A 930 2.43 32.31 -33.38
CA GLU A 930 2.19 31.81 -34.74
C GLU A 930 3.01 32.55 -35.80
N SER A 931 3.43 33.80 -35.54
CA SER A 931 4.30 34.55 -36.47
C SER A 931 5.79 34.20 -36.35
N ILE A 932 6.21 33.65 -35.20
CA ILE A 932 7.61 33.26 -34.91
C ILE A 932 7.83 31.78 -35.25
N GLY A 933 6.82 30.94 -35.03
CA GLY A 933 6.90 29.49 -35.22
C GLY A 933 7.41 28.72 -34.00
N ASP A 934 7.39 29.30 -32.81
CA ASP A 934 7.77 28.62 -31.56
C ASP A 934 6.68 27.62 -31.12
N ASN A 935 7.08 26.50 -30.50
CA ASN A 935 6.13 25.51 -29.97
C ASN A 935 5.53 26.03 -28.66
N TYR A 936 4.21 25.97 -28.51
CA TYR A 936 3.55 26.50 -27.32
C TYR A 936 2.29 25.75 -26.89
N GLY A 937 2.09 25.64 -25.58
CA GLY A 937 0.86 25.15 -24.96
C GLY A 937 0.17 26.26 -24.16
N ILE A 938 -1.16 26.23 -24.12
CA ILE A 938 -1.98 27.16 -23.34
C ILE A 938 -2.94 26.33 -22.48
N TYR A 939 -2.80 26.49 -21.16
CA TYR A 939 -3.58 25.77 -20.18
C TYR A 939 -4.16 26.72 -19.15
N GLY A 940 -5.30 26.35 -18.59
CA GLY A 940 -5.90 27.03 -17.44
C GLY A 940 -5.89 26.12 -16.21
N PHE A 941 -5.94 26.67 -15.00
CA PHE A 941 -6.06 25.85 -13.79
C PHE A 941 -7.03 26.46 -12.77
N SER A 942 -7.65 25.60 -11.96
CA SER A 942 -8.54 25.96 -10.86
C SER A 942 -8.49 24.87 -9.79
N GLY A 943 -8.41 25.25 -8.52
CA GLY A 943 -8.34 24.33 -7.37
C GLY A 943 -9.67 24.14 -6.65
N TYR A 944 -9.94 22.92 -6.19
CA TYR A 944 -11.04 22.61 -5.28
C TYR A 944 -10.60 21.57 -4.25
N GLY A 945 -9.67 21.97 -3.39
CA GLY A 945 -9.03 21.07 -2.43
C GLY A 945 -8.05 20.10 -3.08
N ARG A 946 -7.38 19.31 -2.23
CA ARG A 946 -6.30 18.40 -2.64
C ARG A 946 -6.78 17.28 -3.57
N GLU A 947 -8.05 16.94 -3.52
CA GLU A 947 -8.63 15.80 -4.27
C GLU A 947 -9.13 16.20 -5.65
N ASN A 948 -9.16 17.50 -5.96
CA ASN A 948 -9.70 18.00 -7.23
C ASN A 948 -9.06 19.32 -7.66
N VAL A 949 -7.88 19.23 -8.27
CA VAL A 949 -7.26 20.35 -9.00
C VAL A 949 -7.56 20.20 -10.48
N GLU A 950 -8.35 21.09 -11.05
CA GLU A 950 -8.75 21.02 -12.46
C GLU A 950 -7.72 21.73 -13.34
N PHE A 951 -7.26 21.03 -14.38
CA PHE A 951 -6.30 21.53 -15.36
C PHE A 951 -6.95 21.52 -16.74
N TYR A 952 -7.19 22.70 -17.31
CA TYR A 952 -7.93 22.90 -18.55
C TYR A 952 -6.99 23.04 -19.74
N VAL A 953 -7.11 22.14 -20.72
CA VAL A 953 -6.39 22.22 -21.99
C VAL A 953 -7.15 23.12 -22.95
N ILE A 954 -6.61 24.32 -23.20
CA ILE A 954 -7.12 25.25 -24.23
C ILE A 954 -6.46 24.91 -25.57
N LYS A 955 -5.14 24.76 -25.57
CA LYS A 955 -4.33 24.25 -26.68
C LYS A 955 -3.18 23.44 -26.10
N ASP A 956 -3.03 22.19 -26.52
CA ASP A 956 -1.87 21.38 -26.14
C ASP A 956 -0.60 21.80 -26.94
N ILE A 957 0.60 21.51 -26.44
CA ILE A 957 1.87 21.90 -27.08
C ILE A 957 1.94 21.34 -28.51
N GLU A 958 1.57 20.07 -28.67
CA GLU A 958 1.57 19.34 -29.95
C GLU A 958 0.32 19.63 -30.82
N GLU A 959 -0.69 20.31 -30.28
CA GLU A 959 -1.92 20.60 -31.01
C GLU A 959 -1.72 21.80 -31.97
N ASN A 960 -1.97 21.62 -33.26
CA ASN A 960 -1.90 22.72 -34.23
C ASN A 960 -3.01 23.77 -33.99
N PHE A 961 -2.72 25.04 -34.25
CA PHE A 961 -3.71 26.10 -34.09
C PHE A 961 -4.84 26.00 -35.13
N THR A 962 -6.06 25.76 -34.66
CA THR A 962 -7.26 25.53 -35.48
C THR A 962 -8.43 26.42 -35.03
N GLU A 963 -9.50 26.47 -35.83
CA GLU A 963 -10.74 27.18 -35.45
C GLU A 963 -11.36 26.68 -34.13
N ARG A 964 -11.12 25.41 -33.74
CA ARG A 964 -11.58 24.87 -32.47
C ARG A 964 -10.93 25.58 -31.27
N ILE A 965 -9.63 25.87 -31.35
CA ILE A 965 -8.91 26.57 -30.28
C ILE A 965 -9.43 28.00 -30.12
N LYS A 966 -9.75 28.70 -31.22
CA LYS A 966 -10.39 30.03 -31.18
C LYS A 966 -11.71 30.02 -30.40
N ARG A 967 -12.48 28.94 -30.57
CA ARG A 967 -13.74 28.72 -29.83
C ARG A 967 -13.53 28.38 -28.37
N ARG A 968 -12.47 27.63 -28.02
CA ARG A 968 -12.14 27.31 -26.62
C ARG A 968 -11.80 28.56 -25.81
N ILE A 969 -11.12 29.54 -26.40
CA ILE A 969 -10.75 30.81 -25.73
C ILE A 969 -11.99 31.56 -25.19
N ASP A 970 -13.12 31.51 -25.91
CA ASP A 970 -14.38 32.11 -25.45
C ASP A 970 -14.89 31.51 -24.13
N LYS A 971 -14.68 30.19 -23.94
CA LYS A 971 -15.15 29.40 -22.79
C LYS A 971 -14.28 29.52 -21.54
N ILE A 972 -13.16 30.24 -21.59
CA ILE A 972 -12.37 30.51 -20.38
C ILE A 972 -13.26 31.31 -19.41
N THR A 973 -13.48 30.83 -18.19
CA THR A 973 -14.31 31.53 -17.19
C THR A 973 -13.71 31.37 -15.80
N PRO A 974 -13.96 32.32 -14.88
CA PRO A 974 -13.56 32.18 -13.49
C PRO A 974 -14.34 31.03 -12.83
N LEU A 975 -13.63 30.21 -12.07
CA LEU A 975 -14.08 28.97 -11.43
C LEU A 975 -13.86 29.01 -9.92
N HIS A 976 -13.15 28.03 -9.35
CA HIS A 976 -13.09 27.77 -7.91
C HIS A 976 -11.89 28.51 -7.27
N ALA A 977 -11.00 27.82 -6.57
CA ALA A 977 -9.88 28.40 -5.82
C ALA A 977 -8.55 28.26 -6.59
N THR A 978 -7.41 28.55 -5.95
CA THR A 978 -6.09 28.66 -6.59
C THR A 978 -5.06 27.73 -5.91
N ARG A 979 -4.87 26.51 -6.42
CA ARG A 979 -3.82 25.58 -5.99
C ARG A 979 -2.72 25.50 -7.05
N MET A 980 -1.72 26.39 -6.95
CA MET A 980 -0.71 26.54 -8.00
C MET A 980 0.34 25.43 -8.03
N GLY A 981 0.78 24.92 -6.87
CA GLY A 981 1.92 23.98 -6.78
C GLY A 981 1.73 22.74 -7.67
N SER A 982 0.59 22.06 -7.53
CA SER A 982 0.27 20.88 -8.35
C SER A 982 0.03 21.21 -9.83
N ALA A 983 -0.59 22.35 -10.14
CA ALA A 983 -0.79 22.79 -11.52
C ALA A 983 0.55 23.10 -12.22
N ILE A 984 1.49 23.74 -11.51
CA ILE A 984 2.85 24.00 -11.99
C ILE A 984 3.59 22.67 -12.23
N ARG A 985 3.54 21.72 -11.28
CA ARG A 985 4.15 20.39 -11.45
C ARG A 985 3.61 19.65 -12.67
N HIS A 986 2.31 19.75 -12.93
CA HIS A 986 1.71 19.18 -14.13
C HIS A 986 2.19 19.86 -15.42
N ALA A 987 2.28 21.19 -15.44
CA ALA A 987 2.83 21.94 -16.56
C ALA A 987 4.32 21.63 -16.81
N ILE A 988 5.10 21.42 -15.74
CA ILE A 988 6.50 20.96 -15.82
C ILE A 988 6.59 19.62 -16.53
N THR A 989 5.74 18.64 -16.19
CA THR A 989 5.72 17.33 -16.87
C THR A 989 5.44 17.47 -18.37
N LYS A 990 4.53 18.37 -18.76
CA LYS A 990 4.24 18.65 -20.19
C LYS A 990 5.45 19.23 -20.94
N LEU A 991 6.20 20.14 -20.31
CA LEU A 991 7.43 20.72 -20.88
C LEU A 991 8.62 19.75 -20.86
N GLU A 992 8.71 18.88 -19.86
CA GLU A 992 9.77 17.88 -19.75
C GLU A 992 9.76 16.92 -20.94
N ASN A 993 8.57 16.53 -21.42
CA ASN A 993 8.36 15.68 -22.59
C ASN A 993 8.75 16.32 -23.94
N GLN A 994 9.11 17.62 -23.98
CA GLN A 994 9.52 18.29 -25.20
C GLN A 994 11.05 18.26 -25.37
N ASP A 995 11.55 18.06 -26.59
CA ASP A 995 12.99 18.01 -26.88
C ASP A 995 13.65 19.39 -27.03
N SER A 996 12.87 20.48 -27.01
CA SER A 996 13.38 21.83 -27.24
C SER A 996 14.45 22.25 -26.21
N PRO A 997 15.59 22.84 -26.65
CA PRO A 997 16.69 23.24 -25.77
C PRO A 997 16.34 24.41 -24.85
N THR A 998 15.38 25.25 -25.23
CA THR A 998 14.89 26.36 -24.39
C THR A 998 13.44 26.09 -24.00
N LYS A 999 13.19 25.90 -22.70
CA LYS A 999 11.86 25.63 -22.13
C LYS A 999 11.45 26.75 -21.19
N ILE A 1000 10.28 27.35 -21.41
CA ILE A 1000 9.81 28.50 -20.62
C ILE A 1000 8.39 28.27 -20.16
N MET A 1001 8.11 28.58 -18.90
CA MET A 1001 6.76 28.50 -18.32
C MET A 1001 6.32 29.87 -17.83
N PHE A 1002 5.24 30.40 -18.40
CA PHE A 1002 4.60 31.64 -17.97
C PHE A 1002 3.40 31.33 -17.08
N LEU A 1003 3.45 31.80 -15.83
CA LEU A 1003 2.32 31.78 -14.92
C LEU A 1003 1.65 33.16 -14.91
N ILE A 1004 0.39 33.23 -15.31
CA ILE A 1004 -0.42 34.46 -15.28
C ILE A 1004 -1.48 34.26 -14.20
N SER A 1005 -1.36 34.98 -13.09
CA SER A 1005 -2.27 34.87 -11.94
C SER A 1005 -2.50 36.22 -11.28
N ASP A 1006 -3.73 36.46 -10.84
CA ASP A 1006 -4.15 37.72 -10.25
C ASP A 1006 -3.84 37.86 -8.75
N GLY A 1007 -3.22 36.86 -8.13
CA GLY A 1007 -2.96 36.93 -6.70
C GLY A 1007 -2.22 35.76 -6.07
N ARG A 1008 -2.29 35.69 -4.74
CA ARG A 1008 -1.61 34.71 -3.88
C ARG A 1008 -2.30 33.33 -3.95
N PRO A 1009 -1.54 32.21 -3.91
CA PRO A 1009 -2.15 30.87 -3.87
C PRO A 1009 -3.06 30.68 -2.65
N GLN A 1010 -4.27 30.17 -2.86
CA GLN A 1010 -5.27 29.94 -1.82
C GLN A 1010 -6.26 28.85 -2.24
N ASP A 1011 -6.38 27.77 -1.47
CA ASP A 1011 -7.27 26.63 -1.73
C ASP A 1011 -7.68 25.92 -0.42
N ARG A 1012 -8.74 25.10 -0.48
CA ARG A 1012 -9.25 24.29 0.64
C ARG A 1012 -8.20 23.25 1.07
N GLY A 1013 -8.00 23.09 2.38
CA GLY A 1013 -7.06 22.12 2.95
C GLY A 1013 -5.65 22.66 3.25
N TYR A 1014 -5.33 23.90 2.87
CA TYR A 1014 -4.14 24.61 3.39
C TYR A 1014 -4.27 25.05 4.86
N SER A 1015 -5.45 24.84 5.47
CA SER A 1015 -5.80 25.33 6.81
C SER A 1015 -5.67 24.27 7.90
N ARG A 1016 -4.51 24.22 8.55
CA ARG A 1016 -4.44 23.84 9.98
C ARG A 1016 -3.79 25.01 10.74
N GLU A 1017 -4.61 25.69 11.55
CA GLU A 1017 -4.20 26.64 12.59
C GLU A 1017 -3.53 27.96 12.11
N GLY A 1018 -4.31 28.95 11.68
CA GLY A 1018 -4.03 30.39 11.86
C GLY A 1018 -2.78 31.03 11.20
N VAL A 1019 -1.88 30.24 10.61
CA VAL A 1019 -0.68 30.66 9.85
C VAL A 1019 -0.80 30.14 8.41
N GLU A 1020 -1.95 30.46 7.82
CA GLU A 1020 -2.56 29.77 6.67
C GLU A 1020 -1.98 30.22 5.32
N LYS A 1021 -1.28 31.35 5.30
CA LYS A 1021 -0.89 32.02 4.05
C LYS A 1021 0.53 31.71 3.59
N GLU A 1022 1.40 31.25 4.49
CA GLU A 1022 2.82 30.94 4.21
C GLU A 1022 2.97 29.57 3.54
N TYR A 1023 2.14 28.58 3.92
CA TYR A 1023 2.22 27.23 3.38
C TYR A 1023 2.10 27.18 1.86
N ALA A 1024 1.04 27.77 1.32
CA ALA A 1024 0.77 27.73 -0.12
C ALA A 1024 1.82 28.50 -0.94
N VAL A 1025 2.43 29.54 -0.34
CA VAL A 1025 3.55 30.29 -0.92
C VAL A 1025 4.80 29.42 -1.01
N HIS A 1026 5.12 28.67 0.05
CA HIS A 1026 6.29 27.79 0.06
C HIS A 1026 6.12 26.56 -0.83
N ASP A 1027 4.94 25.96 -0.91
CA ASP A 1027 4.68 24.86 -1.86
C ASP A 1027 4.83 25.34 -3.32
N THR A 1028 4.29 26.51 -3.63
CA THR A 1028 4.45 27.13 -4.97
C THR A 1028 5.90 27.50 -5.25
N HIS A 1029 6.64 28.01 -4.25
CA HIS A 1029 8.06 28.29 -4.37
C HIS A 1029 8.87 27.04 -4.71
N MET A 1030 8.59 25.93 -4.04
CA MET A 1030 9.23 24.66 -4.31
C MET A 1030 8.90 24.13 -5.70
N ALA A 1031 7.64 24.20 -6.13
CA ALA A 1031 7.25 23.84 -7.50
C ALA A 1031 8.00 24.66 -8.57
N LEU A 1032 8.22 25.96 -8.32
CA LEU A 1032 9.00 26.82 -9.23
C LEU A 1032 10.51 26.48 -9.20
N LEU A 1033 11.07 26.13 -8.05
CA LEU A 1033 12.45 25.62 -7.95
C LEU A 1033 12.62 24.28 -8.67
N GLU A 1034 11.62 23.39 -8.60
CA GLU A 1034 11.58 22.14 -9.35
C GLU A 1034 11.64 22.40 -10.86
N ALA A 1035 10.89 23.37 -11.38
CA ALA A 1035 10.99 23.78 -12.78
C ALA A 1035 12.42 24.18 -13.16
N LYS A 1036 13.06 25.03 -12.32
CA LYS A 1036 14.43 25.49 -12.55
C LYS A 1036 15.46 24.36 -12.50
N ARG A 1037 15.27 23.36 -11.63
CA ARG A 1037 16.14 22.16 -11.56
C ARG A 1037 16.05 21.31 -12.82
N LYS A 1038 14.94 21.39 -13.56
CA LYS A 1038 14.70 20.70 -14.83
C LYS A 1038 15.00 21.58 -16.06
N ASP A 1039 15.83 22.61 -15.90
CA ASP A 1039 16.20 23.58 -16.95
C ASP A 1039 14.99 24.28 -17.62
N ILE A 1040 13.85 24.35 -16.93
CA ILE A 1040 12.69 25.14 -17.35
C ILE A 1040 12.80 26.51 -16.68
N THR A 1041 12.61 27.58 -17.46
CA THR A 1041 12.63 28.96 -16.93
C THR A 1041 11.20 29.39 -16.54
N PRO A 1042 10.84 29.41 -15.25
CA PRO A 1042 9.55 29.94 -14.82
C PRO A 1042 9.56 31.48 -14.81
N PHE A 1043 8.46 32.08 -15.27
CA PHE A 1043 8.21 33.51 -15.19
C PHE A 1043 6.79 33.79 -14.71
N CYS A 1044 6.64 34.59 -13.65
CA CYS A 1044 5.35 34.92 -13.07
C CYS A 1044 4.91 36.35 -13.42
N LEU A 1045 3.73 36.49 -13.99
CA LEU A 1045 3.09 37.78 -14.27
C LEU A 1045 1.85 37.92 -13.41
N THR A 1046 1.78 38.99 -12.63
CA THR A 1046 0.65 39.25 -11.73
C THR A 1046 0.14 40.67 -11.78
N VAL A 1047 -1.14 40.83 -11.47
CA VAL A 1047 -1.86 42.12 -11.49
C VAL A 1047 -2.09 42.67 -10.07
N ASP A 1048 -1.70 41.93 -9.02
CA ASP A 1048 -1.90 42.35 -7.64
C ASP A 1048 -0.95 43.49 -7.23
N LYS A 1049 -1.52 44.70 -7.00
CA LYS A 1049 -0.78 45.88 -6.50
C LYS A 1049 -0.19 45.67 -5.11
N ALA A 1050 -0.77 44.78 -4.29
CA ALA A 1050 -0.28 44.40 -2.97
C ALA A 1050 0.72 43.22 -3.03
N GLY A 1051 1.02 42.69 -4.22
CA GLY A 1051 1.73 41.43 -4.39
C GLY A 1051 3.23 41.42 -4.07
N HIS A 1052 3.87 42.59 -3.95
CA HIS A 1052 5.33 42.69 -3.84
C HIS A 1052 5.93 41.89 -2.68
N ASP A 1053 5.25 41.78 -1.53
CA ASP A 1053 5.80 41.14 -0.34
C ASP A 1053 5.81 39.60 -0.45
N TYR A 1054 4.72 38.98 -0.92
CA TYR A 1054 4.65 37.51 -1.02
C TYR A 1054 5.27 36.97 -2.32
N LEU A 1055 5.27 37.73 -3.41
CA LEU A 1055 5.89 37.30 -4.68
C LEU A 1055 7.39 37.16 -4.55
N LYS A 1056 8.04 38.01 -3.74
CA LYS A 1056 9.47 37.90 -3.47
C LYS A 1056 9.80 36.58 -2.75
N GLU A 1057 8.94 36.16 -1.83
CA GLU A 1057 9.09 34.87 -1.13
C GLU A 1057 8.74 33.68 -2.04
N MET A 1058 7.68 33.80 -2.84
CA MET A 1058 7.22 32.77 -3.78
C MET A 1058 8.18 32.54 -4.94
N CYS A 1059 8.68 33.60 -5.57
CA CYS A 1059 9.54 33.50 -6.75
C CYS A 1059 11.04 33.48 -6.39
N GLY A 1060 11.44 33.95 -5.21
CA GLY A 1060 12.86 34.04 -4.83
C GLY A 1060 13.69 34.81 -5.86
N ASP A 1061 14.67 34.13 -6.46
CA ASP A 1061 15.53 34.67 -7.53
C ASP A 1061 14.94 34.53 -8.95
N MET A 1062 13.71 34.03 -9.08
CA MET A 1062 13.06 33.79 -10.38
C MET A 1062 12.39 35.06 -10.92
N GLY A 1063 12.24 35.14 -12.25
CA GLY A 1063 11.68 36.32 -12.90
C GLY A 1063 10.19 36.50 -12.60
N TYR A 1064 9.80 37.69 -12.14
CA TYR A 1064 8.40 38.08 -12.01
C TYR A 1064 8.20 39.56 -12.38
N GLU A 1065 6.99 39.91 -12.84
CA GLU A 1065 6.57 41.30 -13.06
C GLU A 1065 5.19 41.56 -12.45
N VAL A 1066 5.05 42.70 -11.76
CA VAL A 1066 3.79 43.19 -11.20
C VAL A 1066 3.26 44.32 -12.08
N LEU A 1067 2.11 44.12 -12.70
CA LEU A 1067 1.46 45.12 -13.55
C LEU A 1067 0.70 46.15 -12.69
N GLY A 1068 1.14 47.41 -12.75
CA GLY A 1068 0.45 48.51 -12.05
C GLY A 1068 -0.89 48.92 -12.68
N ASP A 1069 -1.13 48.54 -13.93
CA ASP A 1069 -2.39 48.74 -14.66
C ASP A 1069 -2.73 47.50 -15.48
N ILE A 1070 -3.89 46.90 -15.20
CA ILE A 1070 -4.34 45.67 -15.85
C ILE A 1070 -4.63 45.86 -17.34
N TRP A 1071 -5.00 47.07 -17.74
CA TRP A 1071 -5.25 47.41 -19.15
C TRP A 1071 -4.00 47.30 -20.02
N ALA A 1072 -2.81 47.30 -19.41
CA ALA A 1072 -1.54 47.13 -20.11
C ALA A 1072 -1.20 45.65 -20.40
N LEU A 1073 -1.92 44.68 -19.82
CA LEU A 1073 -1.64 43.25 -19.99
C LEU A 1073 -1.56 42.79 -21.46
N PRO A 1074 -2.49 43.17 -22.36
CA PRO A 1074 -2.45 42.74 -23.77
C PRO A 1074 -1.25 43.27 -24.56
N GLU A 1075 -0.69 44.42 -24.16
CA GLU A 1075 0.52 44.99 -24.76
C GLU A 1075 1.80 44.42 -24.12
N ARG A 1076 1.80 44.22 -22.80
CA ARG A 1076 2.99 43.83 -22.04
C ARG A 1076 3.35 42.35 -22.18
N LEU A 1077 2.36 41.45 -22.22
CA LEU A 1077 2.62 40.01 -22.26
C LEU A 1077 3.48 39.60 -23.49
N PRO A 1078 3.16 40.04 -24.73
CA PRO A 1078 4.04 39.78 -25.87
C PRO A 1078 5.43 40.43 -25.74
N MET A 1079 5.52 41.65 -25.18
CA MET A 1079 6.81 42.32 -24.98
C MET A 1079 7.72 41.56 -24.01
N LEU A 1080 7.15 40.98 -22.95
CA LEU A 1080 7.87 40.18 -21.97
C LEU A 1080 8.37 38.87 -22.56
N TYR A 1081 7.52 38.20 -23.32
CA TYR A 1081 7.90 37.00 -24.05
C TYR A 1081 9.13 37.24 -24.94
N ARG A 1082 9.17 38.39 -25.64
CA ARG A 1082 10.36 38.79 -26.39
C ARG A 1082 11.59 38.95 -25.51
N GLN A 1083 11.49 39.64 -24.37
CA GLN A 1083 12.67 39.90 -23.52
C GLN A 1083 13.28 38.63 -22.95
N LEU A 1084 12.46 37.61 -22.68
CA LEU A 1084 12.89 36.34 -22.12
C LEU A 1084 13.42 35.36 -23.16
N THR A 1085 13.13 35.60 -24.45
CA THR A 1085 13.54 34.73 -25.55
C THR A 1085 14.50 35.36 -26.55
N ALA A 1086 14.87 36.62 -26.34
CA ALA A 1086 15.89 37.34 -27.11
C ALA A 1086 17.29 37.13 -26.50
#